data_AF-A0A0A9YRF7-F1
#
_entry.id   AF-A0A0A9YRF7-F1
#
_cell.length_a   1.000
_cell.length_b   1.000
_cell.length_c   1.000
_cell.angle_alpha   90.00
_cell.angle_beta   90.00
_cell.angle_gamma   90.00
#
_symmetry.space_group_name_H-M   'P 1'
#
loop_
_entity.id
_entity.type
_entity.pdbx_description
1 polymer ?
#
loop_
_entity_poly.entity_id
_entity_poly.type
_entity_poly.pdbx_seq_one_letter_code
_entity_poly.pdbx_strand_id
1 'polypeptide(L)'
;ITAAGEFLNEHGKFTQAEKTTFNRINANRLKRMKCTKEMERVEKLKSGFQNYYDKVDSLFRNLIKTDSKAKEKVPPVTERLHHLLNIRQLIYLHKEEFNTALLALREEKTEIINFSYWAQIEYNYMINDLKPYGLDLNGMELPKPMEVVWDLEYPDHLKFKPGPMPDDIKLRMDLYKKDLESIEALIPLDELKEQVKKQGVQNHKLFQLMKNRKERFWSSMITIREKLDKLIAEFDRKFIPLILQRSSASLEINYLKAEYSSTLQEVDILYRYEILQTSASCYKYETLKTKHVFILRDNIRKKKVARFNEQMKECHRTIDDLNAKFMELMKDDKWAKHLTRTYKRKYKPPRRDGSMATTVSSDSSSDDEDDDYYDDEETDEDFDDDGERGTGTGVAYIYDETIIPPGCDEEKFRHTFKLRNQRHIEENRISEIRREKEVIVEEVKSIKKVIKICDGLLALFYSGTFRFQKMMKDEMSDIEYLISLHPSQVQIFDKKDPFKNVPNLEECKLIEQEEYLQKIKTLRQLKDAIDGVNVVVAKTQRSSKMQLKDLHRLADRNAKRYQEIEALLANKFGRHIDVDTGQTYVLISMIKRAIRRTAKELMEKEKQEQKQDEKTVQLMHKSELMKTKRERMRTLQTLYTIEAENNRIKADKLKHASHKLKGKMDLVKEKESLMQKLAEVEEEENKLVAAIKDV
;
A
#
# COMPACT_ATOMS: atom_id res chain seq x y z
N ILE A 1 3.95 -32.40 -7.79
CA ILE A 1 4.03 -33.63 -8.62
C ILE A 1 5.18 -34.50 -8.14
N THR A 2 6.42 -33.99 -8.09
CA THR A 2 7.57 -34.71 -7.50
C THR A 2 7.32 -35.09 -6.03
N ALA A 3 6.87 -34.14 -5.22
CA ALA A 3 6.47 -34.38 -3.82
C ALA A 3 5.27 -35.35 -3.67
N ALA A 4 4.40 -35.46 -4.67
CA ALA A 4 3.30 -36.43 -4.65
C ALA A 4 3.75 -37.84 -5.05
N GLY A 5 4.79 -37.95 -5.89
CA GLY A 5 5.43 -39.23 -6.24
C GLY A 5 6.30 -39.79 -5.11
N GLU A 6 6.95 -38.92 -4.34
CA GLU A 6 7.71 -39.29 -3.13
C GLU A 6 6.76 -39.79 -2.03
N PHE A 7 5.68 -39.05 -1.75
CA PHE A 7 4.66 -39.45 -0.78
C PHE A 7 3.98 -40.79 -1.11
N LEU A 8 3.69 -41.05 -2.40
CA LEU A 8 3.10 -42.32 -2.84
C LEU A 8 4.08 -43.51 -2.81
N ASN A 9 5.38 -43.26 -2.95
CA ASN A 9 6.42 -44.28 -2.85
C ASN A 9 6.69 -44.70 -1.40
N GLU A 10 6.57 -43.77 -0.45
CA GLU A 10 6.81 -44.02 0.97
C GLU A 10 5.62 -44.65 1.69
N HIS A 11 4.38 -44.42 1.22
CA HIS A 11 3.18 -44.81 1.95
C HIS A 11 2.16 -45.68 1.18
N GLY A 12 2.36 -45.96 -0.11
CA GLY A 12 1.42 -46.75 -0.92
C GLY A 12 1.85 -48.21 -1.13
N LYS A 13 1.01 -49.17 -0.70
CA LYS A 13 1.12 -50.61 -1.06
C LYS A 13 0.67 -50.85 -2.51
N PHE A 14 1.41 -50.31 -3.47
CA PHE A 14 1.19 -50.64 -4.89
C PHE A 14 1.99 -51.87 -5.30
N THR A 15 1.36 -52.75 -6.08
CA THR A 15 2.05 -53.88 -6.71
C THR A 15 3.07 -53.37 -7.74
N GLN A 16 4.09 -54.18 -8.03
CA GLN A 16 5.19 -53.77 -8.93
C GLN A 16 4.71 -53.45 -10.36
N ALA A 17 3.58 -54.05 -10.78
CA ALA A 17 2.89 -53.76 -12.03
C ALA A 17 2.23 -52.36 -12.03
N GLU A 18 1.63 -51.94 -10.93
CA GLU A 18 1.01 -50.61 -10.82
C GLU A 18 2.08 -49.51 -10.75
N LYS A 19 3.20 -49.78 -10.07
CA LYS A 19 4.38 -48.88 -10.06
C LYS A 19 4.95 -48.68 -11.46
N THR A 20 5.07 -49.74 -12.25
CA THR A 20 5.55 -49.64 -13.65
C THR A 20 4.55 -48.92 -14.55
N THR A 21 3.26 -49.10 -14.33
CA THR A 21 2.20 -48.41 -15.10
C THR A 21 2.13 -46.93 -14.77
N PHE A 22 2.19 -46.56 -13.48
CA PHE A 22 2.27 -45.17 -13.02
C PHE A 22 3.53 -44.47 -13.54
N ASN A 23 4.68 -45.14 -13.50
CA ASN A 23 5.93 -44.61 -14.04
C ASN A 23 5.88 -44.45 -15.58
N ARG A 24 5.21 -45.35 -16.30
CA ARG A 24 5.04 -45.25 -17.77
C ARG A 24 4.06 -44.14 -18.16
N ILE A 25 2.96 -43.96 -17.41
CA ILE A 25 2.01 -42.86 -17.59
C ILE A 25 2.70 -41.52 -17.28
N ASN A 26 3.49 -41.45 -16.20
CA ASN A 26 4.26 -40.25 -15.86
C ASN A 26 5.38 -39.96 -16.85
N ALA A 27 6.10 -40.96 -17.36
CA ALA A 27 7.11 -40.77 -18.39
C ALA A 27 6.51 -40.25 -19.71
N ASN A 28 5.31 -40.72 -20.08
CA ASN A 28 4.58 -40.24 -21.26
C ASN A 28 3.97 -38.85 -21.03
N ARG A 29 3.49 -38.53 -19.83
CA ARG A 29 3.01 -37.20 -19.46
C ARG A 29 4.14 -36.17 -19.37
N LEU A 30 5.31 -36.57 -18.87
CA LEU A 30 6.52 -35.77 -18.83
C LEU A 30 7.09 -35.56 -20.24
N LYS A 31 7.02 -36.56 -21.13
CA LYS A 31 7.35 -36.39 -22.56
C LYS A 31 6.37 -35.45 -23.28
N ARG A 32 5.08 -35.42 -22.91
CA ARG A 32 4.10 -34.44 -23.43
C ARG A 32 4.28 -33.05 -22.84
N MET A 33 4.78 -32.92 -21.61
CA MET A 33 5.14 -31.64 -20.97
C MET A 33 6.52 -31.09 -21.39
N LYS A 34 7.36 -31.87 -22.07
CA LYS A 34 8.61 -31.42 -22.68
C LYS A 34 8.39 -30.62 -23.98
N CYS A 35 7.33 -29.82 -24.06
CA CYS A 35 7.37 -28.70 -24.99
C CYS A 35 8.27 -27.65 -24.35
N THR A 36 9.51 -27.53 -24.84
CA THR A 36 10.50 -26.54 -24.37
C THR A 36 9.91 -25.13 -24.25
N LYS A 37 8.93 -24.80 -25.12
CA LYS A 37 8.17 -23.55 -25.07
C LYS A 37 7.29 -23.39 -23.83
N GLU A 38 6.71 -24.46 -23.29
CA GLU A 38 5.88 -24.42 -22.08
C GLU A 38 6.76 -24.20 -20.82
N MET A 39 7.90 -24.90 -20.76
CA MET A 39 8.90 -24.73 -19.70
C MET A 39 9.48 -23.32 -19.71
N GLU A 40 9.86 -22.79 -20.88
CA GLU A 40 10.27 -21.39 -21.03
C GLU A 40 9.17 -20.40 -20.61
N ARG A 41 7.89 -20.73 -20.86
CA ARG A 41 6.75 -19.90 -20.42
C ARG A 41 6.61 -19.89 -18.90
N VAL A 42 6.76 -21.05 -18.26
CA VAL A 42 6.73 -21.19 -16.80
C VAL A 42 7.93 -20.48 -16.16
N GLU A 43 9.13 -20.59 -16.75
CA GLU A 43 10.32 -19.87 -16.29
C GLU A 43 10.20 -18.36 -16.45
N LYS A 44 9.67 -17.87 -17.59
CA LYS A 44 9.36 -16.45 -17.80
C LYS A 44 8.30 -15.94 -16.82
N LEU A 45 7.30 -16.75 -16.49
CA LEU A 45 6.32 -16.41 -15.47
C LEU A 45 6.98 -16.37 -14.08
N LYS A 46 7.83 -17.34 -13.76
CA LYS A 46 8.54 -17.41 -12.47
C LYS A 46 9.48 -16.21 -12.28
N SER A 47 10.26 -15.84 -13.30
CA SER A 47 11.12 -14.64 -13.27
C SER A 47 10.31 -13.35 -13.24
N GLY A 48 9.17 -13.30 -13.96
CA GLY A 48 8.23 -12.18 -13.88
C GLY A 48 7.62 -12.00 -12.48
N PHE A 49 7.24 -13.09 -11.81
CA PHE A 49 6.78 -13.05 -10.43
C PHE A 49 7.90 -12.64 -9.47
N GLN A 50 9.12 -13.16 -9.64
CA GLN A 50 10.26 -12.77 -8.81
C GLN A 50 10.57 -11.26 -8.93
N ASN A 51 10.67 -10.75 -10.16
CA ASN A 51 10.86 -9.32 -10.41
C ASN A 51 9.73 -8.45 -9.84
N TYR A 52 8.49 -8.95 -9.85
CA TYR A 52 7.37 -8.26 -9.20
C TYR A 52 7.53 -8.25 -7.68
N TYR A 53 7.90 -9.38 -7.06
CA TYR A 53 8.19 -9.43 -5.62
C TYR A 53 9.30 -8.47 -5.24
N ASP A 54 10.42 -8.46 -5.97
CA ASP A 54 11.57 -7.59 -5.67
C ASP A 54 11.21 -6.10 -5.83
N LYS A 55 10.35 -5.78 -6.82
CA LYS A 55 9.86 -4.41 -7.04
C LYS A 55 8.86 -3.97 -5.97
N VAL A 56 7.94 -4.85 -5.56
CA VAL A 56 7.03 -4.61 -4.43
C VAL A 56 7.82 -4.45 -3.14
N ASP A 57 8.83 -5.28 -2.92
CA ASP A 57 9.71 -5.25 -1.76
C ASP A 57 10.54 -3.96 -1.69
N SER A 58 11.06 -3.47 -2.83
CA SER A 58 11.74 -2.17 -2.88
C SER A 58 10.80 -0.98 -2.65
N LEU A 59 9.58 -0.99 -3.19
CA LEU A 59 8.57 0.04 -2.93
C LEU A 59 8.14 0.05 -1.45
N PHE A 60 8.00 -1.11 -0.82
CA PHE A 60 7.68 -1.19 0.60
C PHE A 60 8.82 -0.74 1.50
N ARG A 61 10.08 -1.10 1.19
CA ARG A 61 11.26 -0.54 1.88
C ARG A 61 11.30 0.99 1.79
N ASN A 62 10.88 1.56 0.67
CA ASN A 62 10.81 3.01 0.50
C ASN A 62 9.64 3.65 1.28
N LEU A 63 8.49 2.97 1.39
CA LEU A 63 7.35 3.45 2.17
C LEU A 63 7.64 3.47 3.68
N ILE A 64 8.36 2.48 4.18
CA ILE A 64 8.84 2.43 5.58
C ILE A 64 9.80 3.60 5.87
N LYS A 65 10.61 4.01 4.89
CA LYS A 65 11.52 5.16 5.02
C LYS A 65 10.80 6.52 4.98
N THR A 66 9.57 6.59 4.48
CA THR A 66 8.81 7.86 4.41
C THR A 66 7.98 8.14 5.66
N ASP A 67 7.51 7.10 6.36
CA ASP A 67 6.73 7.25 7.61
C ASP A 67 7.58 7.79 8.80
N SER A 68 8.91 7.74 8.69
CA SER A 68 9.85 8.21 9.72
C SER A 68 10.18 9.71 9.65
N LYS A 69 9.68 10.45 8.66
CA LYS A 69 10.10 11.85 8.44
C LYS A 69 9.29 12.93 9.17
N ALA A 70 8.15 12.60 9.78
CA ALA A 70 7.19 13.63 10.26
C ALA A 70 6.78 13.54 11.74
N LYS A 71 7.35 12.64 12.56
CA LYS A 71 7.04 12.58 14.00
C LYS A 71 8.24 13.05 14.81
N GLU A 72 7.95 13.90 15.78
CA GLU A 72 8.75 14.29 16.95
C GLU A 72 9.83 13.23 17.23
N LYS A 73 11.06 13.51 16.81
CA LYS A 73 12.13 12.51 16.76
C LYS A 73 12.59 12.23 18.17
N VAL A 74 12.05 11.17 18.76
CA VAL A 74 12.71 10.49 19.87
C VAL A 74 14.13 10.14 19.39
N PRO A 75 15.19 10.56 20.11
CA PRO A 75 16.55 10.32 19.67
C PRO A 75 16.80 8.81 19.55
N PRO A 76 17.53 8.37 18.50
CA PRO A 76 17.83 6.96 18.31
C PRO A 76 18.65 6.41 19.48
N VAL A 77 18.45 5.12 19.80
CA VAL A 77 19.14 4.41 20.90
C VAL A 77 20.65 4.57 20.81
N THR A 78 21.19 4.55 19.59
CA THR A 78 22.63 4.72 19.32
C THR A 78 23.16 6.06 19.79
N GLU A 79 22.39 7.14 19.63
CA GLU A 79 22.80 8.49 20.03
C GLU A 79 22.81 8.61 21.55
N ARG A 80 21.78 8.10 22.23
CA ARG A 80 21.73 8.06 23.70
C ARG A 80 22.79 7.15 24.30
N LEU A 81 23.12 6.03 23.64
CA LEU A 81 24.21 5.15 24.06
C LEU A 81 25.58 5.86 23.95
N HIS A 82 25.81 6.62 22.88
CA HIS A 82 27.03 7.43 22.76
C HIS A 82 27.11 8.50 23.84
N HIS A 83 26.00 9.18 24.14
CA HIS A 83 25.92 10.12 25.25
C HIS A 83 26.31 9.46 26.58
N LEU A 84 25.76 8.28 26.87
CA LEU A 84 26.07 7.50 28.07
C LEU A 84 27.56 7.12 28.18
N LEU A 85 28.20 6.75 27.07
CA LEU A 85 29.64 6.47 27.02
C LEU A 85 30.48 7.73 27.26
N ASN A 86 30.06 8.87 26.70
CA ASN A 86 30.71 10.16 26.92
C ASN A 86 30.64 10.57 28.39
N ILE A 87 29.47 10.44 29.04
CA ILE A 87 29.32 10.71 30.48
C ILE A 87 30.28 9.84 31.30
N ARG A 88 30.36 8.54 30.99
CA ARG A 88 31.29 7.62 31.67
C ARG A 88 32.75 8.04 31.49
N GLN A 89 33.13 8.50 30.31
CA GLN A 89 34.47 9.02 30.03
C GLN A 89 34.74 10.30 30.84
N LEU A 90 33.79 11.24 30.90
CA LEU A 90 33.93 12.46 31.70
C LEU A 90 34.11 12.15 33.19
N ILE A 91 33.35 11.20 33.74
CA ILE A 91 33.53 10.73 35.13
C ILE A 91 34.95 10.20 35.36
N TYR A 92 35.49 9.45 34.39
CA TYR A 92 36.86 8.94 34.47
C TYR A 92 37.88 10.07 34.44
N LEU A 93 37.75 11.02 33.51
CA LEU A 93 38.65 12.17 33.37
C LEU A 93 38.70 13.02 34.64
N HIS A 94 37.55 13.39 35.22
CA HIS A 94 37.54 14.16 36.48
C HIS A 94 38.20 13.42 37.65
N LYS A 95 38.08 12.09 37.71
CA LYS A 95 38.78 11.28 38.71
C LYS A 95 40.28 11.24 38.45
N GLU A 96 40.68 11.06 37.21
CA GLU A 96 42.09 10.98 36.79
C GLU A 96 42.81 12.31 37.04
N GLU A 97 42.22 13.43 36.64
CA GLU A 97 42.75 14.78 36.89
C GLU A 97 42.99 15.04 38.38
N PHE A 98 41.99 14.75 39.22
CA PHE A 98 42.11 14.91 40.67
C PHE A 98 43.17 13.96 41.26
N ASN A 99 43.14 12.68 40.87
CA ASN A 99 44.10 11.69 41.37
C ASN A 99 45.53 12.03 40.98
N THR A 100 45.75 12.58 39.78
CA THR A 100 47.07 12.99 39.31
C THR A 100 47.61 14.13 40.17
N ALA A 101 46.79 15.15 40.44
CA ALA A 101 47.16 16.24 41.33
C ALA A 101 47.41 15.78 42.78
N LEU A 102 46.59 14.85 43.28
CA LEU A 102 46.75 14.26 44.62
C LEU A 102 48.03 13.42 44.73
N LEU A 103 48.37 12.64 43.70
CA LEU A 103 49.59 11.84 43.67
C LEU A 103 50.84 12.73 43.66
N ALA A 104 50.87 13.78 42.84
CA ALA A 104 51.96 14.75 42.82
C ALA A 104 52.16 15.40 44.21
N LEU A 105 51.06 15.77 44.88
CA LEU A 105 51.14 16.34 46.23
C LEU A 105 51.59 15.30 47.28
N ARG A 106 51.24 14.02 47.10
CA ARG A 106 51.70 12.93 47.96
C ARG A 106 53.20 12.68 47.82
N GLU A 107 53.75 12.81 46.62
CA GLU A 107 55.19 12.76 46.38
C GLU A 107 55.90 13.90 47.10
N GLU A 108 55.43 15.14 46.95
CA GLU A 108 55.96 16.31 47.66
C GLU A 108 55.89 16.14 49.19
N LYS A 109 54.77 15.60 49.71
CA LYS A 109 54.66 15.26 51.14
C LYS A 109 55.74 14.26 51.56
N THR A 110 55.97 13.23 50.75
CA THR A 110 56.96 12.18 51.05
C THR A 110 58.38 12.74 51.07
N GLU A 111 58.70 13.69 50.18
CA GLU A 111 59.98 14.40 50.18
C GLU A 111 60.18 15.23 51.45
N ILE A 112 59.15 15.96 51.90
CA ILE A 112 59.19 16.75 53.14
C ILE A 112 59.41 15.84 54.36
N ILE A 113 58.70 14.70 54.42
CA ILE A 113 58.87 13.70 55.48
C ILE A 113 60.30 13.14 55.47
N ASN A 114 60.82 12.79 54.29
CA ASN A 114 62.18 12.27 54.15
C ASN A 114 63.24 13.30 54.58
N PHE A 115 63.08 14.56 54.18
CA PHE A 115 63.96 15.65 54.61
C PHE A 115 63.91 15.85 56.13
N SER A 116 62.71 15.86 56.72
CA SER A 116 62.50 15.97 58.16
C SER A 116 63.19 14.82 58.92
N TYR A 117 63.06 13.58 58.44
CA TYR A 117 63.73 12.41 59.02
C TYR A 117 65.26 12.56 59.03
N TRP A 118 65.85 12.93 57.89
CA TRP A 118 67.31 13.10 57.82
C TRP A 118 67.79 14.30 58.64
N ALA A 119 67.01 15.38 58.72
CA ALA A 119 67.28 16.51 59.60
C ALA A 119 67.27 16.11 61.09
N GLN A 120 66.35 15.22 61.51
CA GLN A 120 66.36 14.66 62.86
C GLN A 120 67.60 13.79 63.12
N ILE A 121 68.04 13.00 62.13
CA ILE A 121 69.29 12.23 62.25
C ILE A 121 70.50 13.17 62.37
N GLU A 122 70.58 14.21 61.53
CA GLU A 122 71.62 15.23 61.60
C GLU A 122 71.64 15.88 62.99
N TYR A 123 70.47 16.27 63.51
CA TYR A 123 70.31 16.83 64.85
C TYR A 123 70.79 15.87 65.95
N ASN A 124 70.37 14.61 65.92
CA ASN A 124 70.77 13.60 66.90
C ASN A 124 72.28 13.30 66.85
N TYR A 125 72.85 13.23 65.65
CA TYR A 125 74.29 13.09 65.43
C TYR A 125 75.04 14.26 66.10
N MET A 126 74.62 15.49 65.83
CA MET A 126 75.27 16.69 66.38
C MET A 126 75.12 16.83 67.90
N ILE A 127 73.99 16.45 68.48
CA ILE A 127 73.82 16.41 69.94
C ILE A 127 74.74 15.37 70.56
N ASN A 128 74.80 14.18 69.98
CA ASN A 128 75.66 13.12 70.49
C ASN A 128 77.14 13.47 70.35
N ASP A 129 77.52 14.19 69.30
CA ASP A 129 78.86 14.76 69.12
C ASP A 129 79.20 15.81 70.21
N LEU A 130 78.24 16.62 70.67
CA LEU A 130 78.51 17.69 71.65
C LEU A 130 78.49 17.21 73.12
N LYS A 131 77.77 16.11 73.43
CA LYS A 131 77.64 15.54 74.79
C LYS A 131 78.97 15.24 75.52
N PRO A 132 80.02 14.65 74.88
CA PRO A 132 81.27 14.30 75.56
C PRO A 132 82.06 15.50 76.10
N TYR A 133 81.78 16.70 75.60
CA TYR A 133 82.56 17.91 75.87
C TYR A 133 82.04 18.74 77.06
N GLY A 134 81.05 18.24 77.79
CA GLY A 134 80.55 18.88 79.01
C GLY A 134 79.90 20.25 78.79
N LEU A 135 79.53 20.57 77.55
CA LEU A 135 78.71 21.73 77.24
C LEU A 135 77.32 21.46 77.79
N ASP A 136 77.05 22.05 78.95
CA ASP A 136 75.75 21.94 79.59
C ASP A 136 74.71 22.61 78.68
N LEU A 137 73.97 21.80 77.94
CA LEU A 137 72.88 22.24 77.06
C LEU A 137 71.63 22.63 77.88
N ASN A 138 71.66 22.45 79.21
CA ASN A 138 70.54 22.62 80.15
C ASN A 138 70.00 24.05 80.32
N GLY A 139 70.48 25.03 79.53
CA GLY A 139 69.94 26.40 79.48
C GLY A 139 69.53 26.87 78.09
N MET A 140 69.61 26.02 77.07
CA MET A 140 69.21 26.36 75.69
C MET A 140 68.01 25.52 75.28
N GLU A 141 66.88 26.18 75.00
CA GLU A 141 65.78 25.56 74.26
C GLU A 141 66.26 25.26 72.85
N LEU A 142 66.84 24.07 72.66
CA LEU A 142 67.06 23.53 71.33
C LEU A 142 65.69 23.51 70.62
N PRO A 143 65.61 23.91 69.33
CA PRO A 143 64.39 23.72 68.56
C PRO A 143 63.97 22.26 68.69
N LYS A 144 62.76 22.03 69.20
CA LYS A 144 62.24 20.66 69.30
C LYS A 144 62.25 20.07 67.89
N PRO A 145 62.81 18.87 67.69
CA PRO A 145 62.69 18.19 66.41
C PRO A 145 61.20 18.11 66.06
N MET A 146 60.88 18.32 64.79
CA MET A 146 59.50 18.23 64.33
C MET A 146 59.07 16.76 64.45
N GLU A 147 58.27 16.43 65.47
CA GLU A 147 57.82 15.07 65.71
C GLU A 147 56.84 14.66 64.60
N VAL A 148 57.34 13.87 63.65
CA VAL A 148 56.49 13.16 62.70
C VAL A 148 55.84 12.02 63.47
N VAL A 149 54.53 12.10 63.69
CA VAL A 149 53.77 11.02 64.31
C VAL A 149 53.54 9.94 63.27
N TRP A 150 54.51 9.03 63.15
CA TRP A 150 54.57 8.01 62.11
C TRP A 150 53.30 7.14 62.02
N ASP A 151 52.67 6.86 63.16
CA ASP A 151 51.45 6.05 63.26
C ASP A 151 50.22 6.75 62.65
N LEU A 152 50.23 8.08 62.59
CA LEU A 152 49.19 8.89 61.94
C LEU A 152 49.44 9.03 60.43
N GLU A 153 50.70 9.00 60.00
CA GLU A 153 51.08 9.17 58.59
C GLU A 153 51.07 7.86 57.80
N TYR A 154 51.26 6.72 58.47
CA TYR A 154 51.26 5.38 57.89
C TYR A 154 50.40 4.42 58.72
N PRO A 155 49.05 4.47 58.59
CA PRO A 155 48.19 3.48 59.20
C PRO A 155 48.44 2.15 58.49
N ASP A 156 48.93 1.17 59.24
CA ASP A 156 49.06 -0.24 58.87
C ASP A 156 50.17 -0.64 57.86
N HIS A 157 51.22 -1.28 58.40
CA HIS A 157 52.17 -2.22 57.76
C HIS A 157 53.18 -1.70 56.72
N LEU A 158 53.07 -0.46 56.24
CA LEU A 158 54.10 0.15 55.39
C LEU A 158 55.17 0.80 56.28
N LYS A 159 56.21 0.04 56.65
CA LYS A 159 57.41 0.62 57.28
C LYS A 159 57.97 1.68 56.35
N PHE A 160 57.89 2.96 56.74
CA PHE A 160 58.56 4.03 56.02
C PHE A 160 60.03 3.66 55.83
N LYS A 161 60.45 3.55 54.58
CA LYS A 161 61.87 3.41 54.24
C LYS A 161 62.35 4.80 53.86
N PRO A 162 63.18 5.45 54.69
CA PRO A 162 63.74 6.74 54.32
C PRO A 162 64.48 6.60 52.98
N GLY A 163 64.30 7.60 52.13
CA GLY A 163 65.02 7.71 50.88
C GLY A 163 66.51 7.97 51.14
N PRO A 164 67.33 8.10 50.08
CA PRO A 164 68.73 8.48 50.23
C PRO A 164 68.85 9.81 51.00
N MET A 165 69.91 9.94 51.80
CA MET A 165 70.22 11.18 52.52
C MET A 165 70.41 12.31 51.52
N PRO A 166 69.72 13.46 51.68
CA PRO A 166 69.93 14.64 50.86
C PRO A 166 71.41 15.06 50.82
N ASP A 167 71.91 15.44 49.64
CA ASP A 167 73.32 15.78 49.44
C ASP A 167 73.78 16.96 50.32
N ASP A 168 72.88 17.89 50.62
CA ASP A 168 73.17 19.04 51.47
C ASP A 168 73.33 18.65 52.94
N ILE A 169 72.52 17.71 53.44
CA ILE A 169 72.67 17.12 54.79
C ILE A 169 73.97 16.31 54.83
N LYS A 170 74.24 15.49 53.81
CA LYS A 170 75.45 14.68 53.72
C LYS A 170 76.72 15.54 53.75
N LEU A 171 76.75 16.61 52.95
CA LEU A 171 77.86 17.56 52.91
C LEU A 171 78.10 18.22 54.28
N ARG A 172 77.02 18.61 54.99
CA ARG A 172 77.13 19.19 56.34
C ARG A 172 77.67 18.17 57.34
N MET A 173 77.16 16.95 57.32
CA MET A 173 77.66 15.86 58.18
C MET A 173 79.14 15.56 57.92
N ASP A 174 79.59 15.57 56.67
CA ASP A 174 81.00 15.37 56.32
C ASP A 174 81.89 16.54 56.76
N LEU A 175 81.39 17.78 56.71
CA LEU A 175 82.07 18.95 57.28
C LEU A 175 82.19 18.84 58.81
N TYR A 176 81.14 18.38 59.50
CA TYR A 176 81.18 18.16 60.95
C TYR A 176 82.19 17.09 61.35
N LYS A 177 82.32 16.02 60.56
CA LYS A 177 83.34 14.97 60.77
C LYS A 177 84.75 15.53 60.63
N LYS A 178 85.05 16.27 59.55
CA LYS A 178 86.36 16.91 59.34
C LYS A 178 86.73 17.89 60.46
N ASP A 179 85.75 18.64 60.96
CA ASP A 179 85.95 19.53 62.11
C ASP A 179 86.26 18.73 63.39
N LEU A 180 85.72 17.52 63.52
CA LEU A 180 85.93 16.65 64.69
C LEU A 180 87.34 16.06 64.66
N GLU A 181 87.77 15.56 63.51
CA GLU A 181 89.15 15.12 63.25
C GLU A 181 90.17 16.24 63.52
N SER A 182 89.83 17.49 63.17
CA SER A 182 90.67 18.66 63.44
C SER A 182 90.79 18.99 64.94
N ILE A 183 89.77 18.69 65.74
CA ILE A 183 89.77 18.87 67.20
C ILE A 183 90.53 17.73 67.88
N GLU A 184 90.32 16.49 67.44
CA GLU A 184 91.05 15.32 67.91
C GLU A 184 92.56 15.43 67.68
N ALA A 185 92.97 16.02 66.55
CA ALA A 185 94.36 16.29 66.24
C ALA A 185 95.01 17.34 67.18
N LEU A 186 94.21 18.21 67.81
CA LEU A 186 94.71 19.23 68.75
C LEU A 186 94.87 18.69 70.17
N ILE A 187 93.95 17.83 70.65
CA ILE A 187 94.01 17.15 71.94
C ILE A 187 93.27 15.80 71.85
N PRO A 188 93.90 14.66 72.22
CA PRO A 188 93.24 13.36 72.28
C PRO A 188 91.99 13.39 73.18
N LEU A 189 90.89 12.77 72.75
CA LEU A 189 89.58 12.83 73.41
C LEU A 189 89.61 12.43 74.91
N ASP A 190 90.53 11.53 75.27
CA ASP A 190 90.67 11.02 76.64
C ASP A 190 91.38 12.00 77.57
N GLU A 191 92.36 12.77 77.06
CA GLU A 191 93.02 13.86 77.80
C GLU A 191 92.10 15.06 77.96
N LEU A 192 91.23 15.31 76.97
CA LEU A 192 90.24 16.37 77.00
C LEU A 192 89.20 16.18 78.11
N LYS A 193 88.70 14.95 78.27
CA LYS A 193 87.75 14.58 79.33
C LYS A 193 88.34 14.78 80.73
N GLU A 194 89.63 14.54 80.90
CA GLU A 194 90.35 14.79 82.15
C GLU A 194 90.59 16.30 82.40
N GLN A 195 90.99 17.07 81.38
CA GLN A 195 91.26 18.51 81.51
C GLN A 195 89.99 19.33 81.77
N VAL A 196 88.87 19.00 81.12
CA VAL A 196 87.57 19.64 81.34
C VAL A 196 87.09 19.43 82.78
N LYS A 197 87.33 18.24 83.36
CA LYS A 197 86.99 17.91 84.76
C LYS A 197 87.91 18.56 85.79
N LYS A 198 89.20 18.80 85.47
CA LYS A 198 90.21 19.23 86.44
C LYS A 198 90.47 20.74 86.48
N GLN A 199 90.33 21.50 85.37
CA GLN A 199 90.76 22.91 85.35
C GLN A 199 89.80 23.91 84.67
N GLY A 200 88.66 23.49 84.12
CA GLY A 200 87.74 24.40 83.44
C GLY A 200 88.39 25.07 82.22
N VAL A 201 88.32 24.42 81.06
CA VAL A 201 88.72 24.89 79.71
C VAL A 201 89.63 26.14 79.67
N GLN A 202 90.87 26.05 80.17
CA GLN A 202 91.83 27.17 80.09
C GLN A 202 92.49 27.32 78.71
N ASN A 203 92.22 26.40 77.78
CA ASN A 203 92.80 26.42 76.44
C ASN A 203 91.95 27.30 75.50
N HIS A 204 92.31 28.59 75.41
CA HIS A 204 91.54 29.62 74.67
C HIS A 204 91.20 29.22 73.23
N LYS A 205 92.11 28.52 72.53
CA LYS A 205 91.93 28.07 71.13
C LYS A 205 90.90 26.95 71.00
N LEU A 206 90.89 25.99 71.92
CA LEU A 206 89.88 24.93 71.97
C LEU A 206 88.50 25.49 72.30
N PHE A 207 88.43 26.39 73.29
CA PHE A 207 87.17 27.04 73.66
C PHE A 207 86.58 27.83 72.48
N GLN A 208 87.40 28.58 71.74
CA GLN A 208 86.97 29.28 70.52
C GLN A 208 86.50 28.30 69.43
N LEU A 209 87.21 27.20 69.18
CA LEU A 209 86.79 26.19 68.20
C LEU A 209 85.45 25.54 68.57
N MET A 210 85.25 25.21 69.84
CA MET A 210 83.99 24.66 70.36
C MET A 210 82.85 25.68 70.29
N LYS A 211 83.12 26.94 70.63
CA LYS A 211 82.16 28.05 70.49
C LYS A 211 81.76 28.25 69.01
N ASN A 212 82.72 28.30 68.10
CA ASN A 212 82.47 28.43 66.66
C ASN A 212 81.73 27.21 66.08
N ARG A 213 82.00 26.00 66.58
CA ARG A 213 81.25 24.78 66.21
C ARG A 213 79.81 24.83 66.72
N LYS A 214 79.60 25.30 67.95
CA LYS A 214 78.27 25.53 68.54
C LYS A 214 77.48 26.58 67.76
N GLU A 215 78.08 27.70 67.39
CA GLU A 215 77.44 28.75 66.59
C GLU A 215 77.10 28.24 65.18
N ARG A 216 77.99 27.48 64.53
CA ARG A 216 77.71 26.85 63.23
C ARG A 216 76.58 25.81 63.32
N PHE A 217 76.51 25.04 64.40
CA PHE A 217 75.38 24.13 64.67
C PHE A 217 74.07 24.88 64.79
N TRP A 218 74.05 25.93 65.60
CA TRP A 218 72.86 26.76 65.81
C TRP A 218 72.36 27.38 64.51
N SER A 219 73.27 27.96 63.73
CA SER A 219 72.95 28.53 62.41
C SER A 219 72.46 27.47 61.42
N SER A 220 73.04 26.27 61.43
CA SER A 220 72.58 25.14 60.59
C SER A 220 71.15 24.72 60.97
N MET A 221 70.86 24.61 62.26
CA MET A 221 69.54 24.21 62.75
C MET A 221 68.46 25.25 62.46
N ILE A 222 68.76 26.54 62.62
CA ILE A 222 67.87 27.62 62.18
C ILE A 222 67.60 27.49 60.69
N THR A 223 68.65 27.29 59.88
CA THR A 223 68.52 27.17 58.43
C THR A 223 67.67 25.96 58.01
N ILE A 224 67.85 24.81 58.66
CA ILE A 224 67.07 23.59 58.41
C ILE A 224 65.60 23.80 58.79
N ARG A 225 65.34 24.43 59.94
CA ARG A 225 63.99 24.75 60.39
C ARG A 225 63.30 25.73 59.46
N GLU A 226 63.96 26.81 59.08
CA GLU A 226 63.41 27.79 58.13
C GLU A 226 63.12 27.17 56.76
N LYS A 227 63.99 26.26 56.29
CA LYS A 227 63.75 25.51 55.05
C LYS A 227 62.51 24.62 55.19
N LEU A 228 62.39 23.88 56.29
CA LEU A 228 61.27 22.98 56.53
C LEU A 228 59.95 23.74 56.69
N ASP A 229 59.94 24.85 57.44
CA ASP A 229 58.78 25.72 57.60
C ASP A 229 58.34 26.32 56.24
N LYS A 230 59.29 26.69 55.37
CA LYS A 230 59.00 27.13 53.99
C LYS A 230 58.37 26.02 53.16
N LEU A 231 58.95 24.81 53.19
CA LEU A 231 58.42 23.65 52.45
C LEU A 231 57.01 23.27 52.92
N ILE A 232 56.74 23.30 54.23
CA ILE A 232 55.41 23.04 54.79
C ILE A 232 54.43 24.15 54.38
N ALA A 233 54.84 25.42 54.47
CA ALA A 233 53.98 26.53 54.06
C ALA A 233 53.66 26.49 52.54
N GLU A 234 54.61 26.07 51.70
CA GLU A 234 54.39 25.86 50.27
C GLU A 234 53.46 24.66 50.00
N PHE A 235 53.64 23.56 50.72
CA PHE A 235 52.75 22.40 50.68
C PHE A 235 51.32 22.77 51.08
N ASP A 236 51.12 23.44 52.21
CA ASP A 236 49.80 23.85 52.70
C ASP A 236 49.09 24.80 51.71
N ARG A 237 49.86 25.72 51.09
CA ARG A 237 49.35 26.60 50.02
C ARG A 237 48.84 25.83 48.81
N LYS A 238 49.45 24.69 48.47
CA LYS A 238 49.00 23.81 47.36
C LYS A 238 47.87 22.87 47.80
N PHE A 239 47.86 22.44 49.06
CA PHE A 239 46.87 21.52 49.60
C PHE A 239 45.48 22.14 49.73
N ILE A 240 45.37 23.41 50.17
CA ILE A 240 44.08 24.09 50.34
C ILE A 240 43.28 24.14 49.01
N PRO A 241 43.84 24.60 47.87
CA PRO A 241 43.18 24.52 46.57
C PRO A 241 42.77 23.09 46.19
N LEU A 242 43.57 22.08 46.52
CA LEU A 242 43.27 20.67 46.22
C LEU A 242 42.04 20.17 46.99
N ILE A 243 41.80 20.64 48.23
CA ILE A 243 40.56 20.35 48.97
C ILE A 243 39.35 20.92 48.25
N LEU A 244 39.45 22.18 47.78
CA LEU A 244 38.37 22.82 47.01
C LEU A 244 38.14 22.05 45.70
N GLN A 245 39.20 21.70 44.99
CA GLN A 245 39.14 20.89 43.78
C GLN A 245 38.51 19.52 44.04
N ARG A 246 38.82 18.85 45.16
CA ARG A 246 38.17 17.59 45.57
C ARG A 246 36.66 17.76 45.71
N SER A 247 36.24 18.82 46.39
CA SER A 247 34.82 19.09 46.61
C SER A 247 34.09 19.38 45.28
N SER A 248 34.70 20.19 44.41
CA SER A 248 34.20 20.50 43.07
C SER A 248 34.13 19.27 42.18
N ALA A 249 35.20 18.47 42.10
CA ALA A 249 35.24 17.25 41.31
C ALA A 249 34.23 16.22 41.85
N SER A 250 34.08 16.12 43.17
CA SER A 250 33.08 15.24 43.77
C SER A 250 31.65 15.66 43.42
N LEU A 251 31.36 16.97 43.40
CA LEU A 251 30.07 17.49 43.00
C LEU A 251 29.79 17.17 41.52
N GLU A 252 30.75 17.46 40.65
CA GLU A 252 30.63 17.21 39.20
C GLU A 252 30.44 15.72 38.88
N ILE A 253 31.22 14.85 39.54
CA ILE A 253 31.09 13.39 39.41
C ILE A 253 29.70 12.93 39.87
N ASN A 254 29.16 13.49 40.96
CA ASN A 254 27.82 13.13 41.42
C ASN A 254 26.74 13.61 40.44
N TYR A 255 26.92 14.78 39.84
CA TYR A 255 26.08 15.29 38.76
C TYR A 255 26.05 14.34 37.56
N LEU A 256 27.24 14.01 37.04
CA LEU A 256 27.41 13.10 35.91
C LEU A 256 26.89 11.69 36.24
N LYS A 257 26.97 11.23 37.49
CA LYS A 257 26.38 9.94 37.90
C LYS A 257 24.85 9.97 37.87
N ALA A 258 24.23 11.06 38.31
CA ALA A 258 22.78 11.22 38.25
C ALA A 258 22.31 11.27 36.80
N GLU A 259 23.02 12.03 35.95
CA GLU A 259 22.77 12.06 34.50
C GLU A 259 22.96 10.67 33.87
N TYR A 260 24.06 9.98 34.19
CA TYR A 260 24.34 8.62 33.74
C TYR A 260 23.19 7.66 34.08
N SER A 261 22.68 7.72 35.32
CA SER A 261 21.55 6.90 35.77
C SER A 261 20.29 7.19 34.96
N SER A 262 19.98 8.46 34.74
CA SER A 262 18.79 8.90 33.98
C SER A 262 18.90 8.47 32.51
N THR A 263 20.03 8.72 31.87
CA THR A 263 20.30 8.30 30.49
C THR A 263 20.34 6.78 30.34
N LEU A 264 20.80 6.05 31.35
CA LEU A 264 20.76 4.58 31.34
C LEU A 264 19.32 4.06 31.33
N GLN A 265 18.43 4.65 32.13
CA GLN A 265 17.00 4.34 32.12
C GLN A 265 16.38 4.68 30.76
N GLU A 266 16.70 5.84 30.18
CA GLU A 266 16.27 6.21 28.83
C GLU A 266 16.69 5.14 27.81
N VAL A 267 17.96 4.75 27.80
CA VAL A 267 18.50 3.76 26.85
C VAL A 267 17.81 2.40 27.03
N ASP A 268 17.59 1.95 28.27
CA ASP A 268 16.88 0.70 28.53
C ASP A 268 15.45 0.73 27.98
N ILE A 269 14.69 1.78 28.28
CA ILE A 269 13.33 1.96 27.78
C ILE A 269 13.34 1.98 26.25
N LEU A 270 14.18 2.80 25.62
CA LEU A 270 14.24 2.87 24.15
C LEU A 270 14.60 1.51 23.53
N TYR A 271 15.57 0.80 24.11
CA TYR A 271 16.01 -0.48 23.59
C TYR A 271 14.90 -1.55 23.67
N ARG A 272 14.19 -1.64 24.80
CA ARG A 272 13.04 -2.54 24.96
C ARG A 272 11.95 -2.26 23.92
N TYR A 273 11.61 -0.98 23.71
CA TYR A 273 10.59 -0.59 22.74
C TYR A 273 11.06 -0.70 21.28
N GLU A 274 12.35 -0.52 20.98
CA GLU A 274 12.93 -0.72 19.65
C GLU A 274 12.83 -2.20 19.23
N ILE A 275 13.12 -3.14 20.14
CA ILE A 275 12.95 -4.58 19.88
C ILE A 275 11.50 -4.90 19.57
N LEU A 276 10.56 -4.41 20.39
CA LEU A 276 9.12 -4.63 20.20
C LEU A 276 8.63 -4.03 18.88
N GLN A 277 9.04 -2.82 18.55
CA GLN A 277 8.67 -2.14 17.31
C GLN A 277 9.25 -2.86 16.08
N THR A 278 10.49 -3.33 16.17
CA THR A 278 11.14 -4.09 15.10
C THR A 278 10.42 -5.41 14.85
N SER A 279 10.14 -6.16 15.92
CA SER A 279 9.37 -7.42 15.86
C SER A 279 7.97 -7.20 15.24
N ALA A 280 7.21 -6.21 15.74
CA ALA A 280 5.89 -5.88 15.20
C ALA A 280 5.95 -5.44 13.72
N SER A 281 7.00 -4.71 13.33
CA SER A 281 7.21 -4.29 11.95
C SER A 281 7.50 -5.48 11.02
N CYS A 282 8.27 -6.47 11.47
CA CYS A 282 8.51 -7.72 10.74
C CYS A 282 7.20 -8.49 10.51
N TYR A 283 6.38 -8.69 11.55
CA TYR A 283 5.09 -9.37 11.40
C TYR A 283 4.11 -8.61 10.51
N LYS A 284 4.06 -7.28 10.63
CA LYS A 284 3.27 -6.42 9.75
C LYS A 284 3.71 -6.59 8.30
N TYR A 285 5.01 -6.61 8.03
CA TYR A 285 5.58 -6.80 6.70
C TYR A 285 5.20 -8.16 6.11
N GLU A 286 5.37 -9.26 6.86
CA GLU A 286 4.99 -10.60 6.40
C GLU A 286 3.48 -10.74 6.15
N THR A 287 2.66 -10.10 6.99
CA THR A 287 1.19 -10.08 6.81
C THR A 287 0.82 -9.32 5.54
N LEU A 288 1.48 -8.19 5.27
CA LEU A 288 1.25 -7.39 4.07
C LEU A 288 1.68 -8.14 2.80
N LYS A 289 2.83 -8.82 2.83
CA LYS A 289 3.30 -9.68 1.75
C LYS A 289 2.29 -10.79 1.45
N THR A 290 1.86 -11.50 2.50
CA THR A 290 0.81 -12.53 2.41
C THR A 290 -0.46 -11.99 1.78
N LYS A 291 -0.95 -10.83 2.25
CA LYS A 291 -2.13 -10.15 1.69
C LYS A 291 -1.98 -9.90 0.18
N HIS A 292 -0.82 -9.39 -0.26
CA HIS A 292 -0.58 -9.15 -1.69
C HIS A 292 -0.59 -10.43 -2.53
N VAL A 293 -0.02 -11.53 -2.02
CA VAL A 293 -0.09 -12.84 -2.69
C VAL A 293 -1.55 -13.27 -2.89
N PHE A 294 -2.38 -13.12 -1.86
CA PHE A 294 -3.80 -13.48 -1.95
C PHE A 294 -4.60 -12.55 -2.87
N ILE A 295 -4.30 -11.26 -2.92
CA ILE A 295 -4.90 -10.34 -3.90
C ILE A 295 -4.55 -10.75 -5.34
N LEU A 296 -3.30 -11.16 -5.59
CA LEU A 296 -2.91 -11.67 -6.91
C LEU A 296 -3.67 -12.96 -7.26
N ARG A 297 -3.79 -13.89 -6.31
CA ARG A 297 -4.57 -15.12 -6.49
C ARG A 297 -6.04 -14.83 -6.79
N ASP A 298 -6.66 -13.90 -6.05
CA ASP A 298 -8.04 -13.44 -6.30
C ASP A 298 -8.20 -12.91 -7.73
N ASN A 299 -7.30 -12.03 -8.17
CA ASN A 299 -7.33 -11.48 -9.53
C ASN A 299 -7.19 -12.55 -10.62
N ILE A 300 -6.32 -13.56 -10.42
CA ILE A 300 -6.16 -14.67 -11.36
C ILE A 300 -7.44 -15.51 -11.44
N ARG A 301 -8.03 -15.84 -10.28
CA ARG A 301 -9.27 -16.65 -10.23
C ARG A 301 -10.47 -15.90 -10.80
N LYS A 302 -10.62 -14.60 -10.53
CA LYS A 302 -11.63 -13.73 -11.16
C LYS A 302 -11.52 -13.72 -12.69
N LYS A 303 -10.30 -13.65 -13.23
CA LYS A 303 -10.08 -13.77 -14.69
C LYS A 303 -10.50 -15.13 -15.22
N LYS A 304 -10.30 -16.22 -14.46
CA LYS A 304 -10.76 -17.57 -14.84
C LYS A 304 -12.29 -17.65 -14.86
N VAL A 305 -12.98 -17.07 -13.86
CA VAL A 305 -14.45 -16.95 -13.86
C VAL A 305 -14.96 -16.18 -15.07
N ALA A 306 -14.31 -15.07 -15.43
CA ALA A 306 -14.66 -14.31 -16.63
C ALA A 306 -14.54 -15.15 -17.91
N ARG A 307 -13.48 -15.95 -18.05
CA ARG A 307 -13.33 -16.89 -19.19
C ARG A 307 -14.43 -17.95 -19.23
N PHE A 308 -14.82 -18.52 -18.09
CA PHE A 308 -15.95 -19.45 -18.05
C PHE A 308 -17.26 -18.80 -18.48
N ASN A 309 -17.51 -17.54 -18.09
CA ASN A 309 -18.67 -16.79 -18.56
C ASN A 309 -18.64 -16.55 -20.08
N GLU A 310 -17.46 -16.27 -20.66
CA GLU A 310 -17.31 -16.14 -22.11
C GLU A 310 -17.57 -17.47 -22.83
N GLN A 311 -17.05 -18.59 -22.32
CA GLN A 311 -17.30 -19.92 -22.88
C GLN A 311 -18.78 -20.32 -22.80
N MET A 312 -19.47 -20.02 -21.69
CA MET A 312 -20.92 -20.23 -21.58
C MET A 312 -21.68 -19.40 -22.63
N LYS A 313 -21.32 -18.12 -22.82
CA LYS A 313 -21.93 -17.27 -23.85
C LYS A 313 -21.70 -17.82 -25.26
N GLU A 314 -20.53 -18.38 -25.53
CA GLU A 314 -20.25 -19.04 -26.80
C GLU A 314 -21.14 -20.27 -27.01
N CYS A 315 -21.30 -21.12 -26.00
CA CYS A 315 -22.21 -22.27 -26.04
C CYS A 315 -23.68 -21.83 -26.22
N HIS A 316 -24.10 -20.72 -25.62
CA HIS A 316 -25.44 -20.19 -25.84
C HIS A 316 -25.64 -19.70 -27.27
N ARG A 317 -24.65 -19.01 -27.86
CA ARG A 317 -24.70 -18.59 -29.27
C ARG A 317 -24.77 -19.79 -30.22
N THR A 318 -24.01 -20.86 -29.96
CA THR A 318 -24.08 -22.07 -30.79
C THR A 318 -25.46 -22.75 -30.67
N ILE A 319 -26.06 -22.75 -29.47
CA ILE A 319 -27.45 -23.21 -29.29
C ILE A 319 -28.43 -22.33 -30.08
N ASP A 320 -28.30 -21.00 -30.03
CA ASP A 320 -29.14 -20.07 -30.79
C ASP A 320 -29.00 -20.27 -32.30
N ASP A 321 -27.78 -20.49 -32.81
CA ASP A 321 -27.52 -20.81 -34.21
C ASP A 321 -28.14 -22.16 -34.61
N LEU A 322 -28.08 -23.17 -33.73
CA LEU A 322 -28.74 -24.47 -33.95
C LEU A 322 -30.26 -24.32 -33.94
N ASN A 323 -30.81 -23.48 -33.08
CA ASN A 323 -32.24 -23.15 -33.04
C ASN A 323 -32.66 -22.45 -34.34
N ALA A 324 -31.89 -21.48 -34.84
CA ALA A 324 -32.17 -20.78 -36.08
C ALA A 324 -32.15 -21.73 -37.28
N LYS A 325 -31.13 -22.59 -37.39
CA LYS A 325 -31.04 -23.65 -38.42
C LYS A 325 -32.21 -24.62 -38.35
N PHE A 326 -32.62 -24.98 -37.14
CA PHE A 326 -33.81 -25.81 -36.94
C PHE A 326 -35.07 -25.09 -37.45
N MET A 327 -35.31 -23.84 -37.05
CA MET A 327 -36.47 -23.07 -37.50
C MET A 327 -36.51 -22.87 -39.03
N GLU A 328 -35.35 -22.70 -39.66
CA GLU A 328 -35.22 -22.62 -41.12
C GLU A 328 -35.58 -23.94 -41.81
N LEU A 329 -35.10 -25.08 -41.29
CA LEU A 329 -35.45 -26.43 -41.78
C LEU A 329 -36.96 -26.70 -41.71
N MET A 330 -37.61 -26.13 -40.70
CA MET A 330 -39.02 -26.35 -40.39
C MET A 330 -39.99 -25.39 -41.09
N LYS A 331 -39.48 -24.43 -41.86
CA LYS A 331 -40.30 -23.49 -42.63
C LYS A 331 -41.14 -24.26 -43.65
N ASP A 332 -42.45 -24.05 -43.62
CA ASP A 332 -43.45 -24.65 -44.53
C ASP A 332 -43.70 -26.16 -44.40
N ASP A 333 -43.33 -26.79 -43.26
CA ASP A 333 -43.55 -28.23 -43.03
C ASP A 333 -44.84 -28.56 -42.26
N LYS A 334 -45.63 -29.52 -42.78
CA LYS A 334 -46.82 -30.07 -42.11
C LYS A 334 -46.50 -30.82 -40.81
N TRP A 335 -45.27 -31.33 -40.66
CA TRP A 335 -44.79 -32.02 -39.45
C TRP A 335 -44.13 -31.08 -38.43
N ALA A 336 -44.23 -29.76 -38.61
CA ALA A 336 -43.49 -28.79 -37.81
C ALA A 336 -43.67 -28.92 -36.30
N LYS A 337 -44.90 -29.14 -35.86
CA LYS A 337 -45.23 -29.34 -34.43
C LYS A 337 -44.57 -30.58 -33.85
N HIS A 338 -44.59 -31.69 -34.59
CA HIS A 338 -44.01 -32.96 -34.14
C HIS A 338 -42.48 -32.88 -34.04
N LEU A 339 -41.81 -32.39 -35.10
CA LEU A 339 -40.35 -32.25 -35.12
C LEU A 339 -39.85 -31.21 -34.11
N THR A 340 -40.61 -30.16 -33.83
CA THR A 340 -40.30 -29.20 -32.75
C THR A 340 -40.34 -29.86 -31.38
N ARG A 341 -41.33 -30.72 -31.13
CA ARG A 341 -41.44 -31.50 -29.89
C ARG A 341 -40.25 -32.46 -29.75
N THR A 342 -39.87 -33.13 -30.83
CA THR A 342 -38.71 -34.03 -30.88
C THR A 342 -37.40 -33.28 -30.62
N TYR A 343 -37.21 -32.13 -31.27
CA TYR A 343 -36.03 -31.29 -31.07
C TYR A 343 -35.94 -30.80 -29.63
N LYS A 344 -36.98 -30.19 -29.07
CA LYS A 344 -36.96 -29.62 -27.69
C LYS A 344 -36.79 -30.67 -26.59
N ARG A 345 -37.16 -31.92 -26.84
CA ARG A 345 -37.06 -32.98 -25.83
C ARG A 345 -35.61 -33.26 -25.45
N LYS A 346 -35.32 -33.34 -24.15
CA LYS A 346 -34.00 -33.70 -23.62
C LYS A 346 -33.52 -35.01 -24.25
N TYR A 347 -32.32 -35.03 -24.81
CA TYR A 347 -31.75 -36.24 -25.40
C TYR A 347 -31.27 -37.16 -24.28
N LYS A 348 -31.77 -38.39 -24.23
CA LYS A 348 -31.17 -39.46 -23.42
C LYS A 348 -30.36 -40.29 -24.40
N PRO A 349 -29.01 -40.23 -24.38
CA PRO A 349 -28.20 -41.12 -25.20
C PRO A 349 -28.64 -42.57 -24.95
N PRO A 350 -28.85 -43.38 -25.99
CA PRO A 350 -29.04 -44.81 -25.81
C PRO A 350 -27.90 -45.34 -24.95
N ARG A 351 -28.22 -46.01 -23.83
CA ARG A 351 -27.20 -46.79 -23.13
C ARG A 351 -26.60 -47.72 -24.19
N ARG A 352 -25.27 -47.70 -24.34
CA ARG A 352 -24.59 -48.68 -25.19
C ARG A 352 -24.82 -50.04 -24.53
N ASP A 353 -25.88 -50.72 -24.94
CA ASP A 353 -26.12 -52.12 -24.61
C ASP A 353 -25.08 -52.94 -25.38
N GLY A 354 -23.94 -53.12 -24.71
CA GLY A 354 -22.79 -53.83 -25.21
C GLY A 354 -21.95 -54.46 -24.10
N SER A 355 -22.53 -54.69 -22.92
CA SER A 355 -21.94 -55.57 -21.90
C SER A 355 -23.02 -56.30 -21.10
N MET A 356 -23.53 -57.38 -21.68
CA MET A 356 -23.95 -58.52 -20.88
C MET A 356 -22.69 -59.10 -20.23
N ALA A 357 -22.46 -58.83 -18.94
CA ALA A 357 -21.81 -59.76 -18.01
C ALA A 357 -21.78 -59.19 -16.58
N THR A 358 -22.44 -59.93 -15.69
CA THR A 358 -22.13 -60.10 -14.26
C THR A 358 -22.26 -58.92 -13.29
N THR A 359 -23.42 -58.90 -12.61
CA THR A 359 -23.52 -58.98 -11.14
C THR A 359 -22.25 -58.70 -10.33
N VAL A 360 -22.22 -57.57 -9.63
CA VAL A 360 -22.08 -57.53 -8.17
C VAL A 360 -22.52 -56.16 -7.66
N SER A 361 -23.51 -56.20 -6.77
CA SER A 361 -23.75 -55.15 -5.79
C SER A 361 -22.45 -54.77 -5.09
N SER A 362 -22.20 -53.48 -4.95
CA SER A 362 -21.44 -52.93 -3.85
C SER A 362 -21.96 -51.52 -3.57
N ASP A 363 -22.94 -51.53 -2.69
CA ASP A 363 -23.17 -50.56 -1.64
C ASP A 363 -21.88 -49.82 -1.22
N SER A 364 -21.92 -48.49 -1.25
CA SER A 364 -21.01 -47.67 -0.47
C SER A 364 -21.69 -46.35 -0.12
N SER A 365 -22.19 -46.36 1.11
CA SER A 365 -22.67 -45.26 1.92
C SER A 365 -21.62 -44.16 2.13
N SER A 366 -22.06 -42.91 2.01
CA SER A 366 -21.65 -41.73 2.78
C SER A 366 -22.67 -40.67 2.33
N ASP A 367 -23.81 -40.49 2.98
CA ASP A 367 -23.98 -39.95 4.33
C ASP A 367 -22.97 -38.85 4.63
N ASP A 368 -23.40 -37.62 4.30
CA ASP A 368 -23.19 -36.41 5.08
C ASP A 368 -24.36 -35.50 4.71
N GLU A 369 -25.34 -35.50 5.61
CA GLU A 369 -26.34 -34.45 5.78
C GLU A 369 -25.62 -33.12 6.03
N ASP A 370 -25.98 -32.09 5.28
CA ASP A 370 -26.27 -30.79 5.88
C ASP A 370 -27.00 -29.89 4.88
N ASP A 371 -28.12 -29.38 5.38
CA ASP A 371 -29.03 -28.41 4.81
C ASP A 371 -28.33 -27.15 4.29
N ASP A 372 -28.87 -26.57 3.21
CA ASP A 372 -29.17 -25.14 3.13
C ASP A 372 -29.89 -24.82 1.81
N TYR A 373 -31.22 -24.97 1.87
CA TYR A 373 -32.22 -23.99 1.43
C TYR A 373 -31.76 -22.90 0.46
N TYR A 374 -31.97 -23.12 -0.85
CA TYR A 374 -32.26 -22.02 -1.79
C TYR A 374 -33.46 -22.43 -2.66
N ASP A 375 -34.60 -21.97 -2.17
CA ASP A 375 -35.75 -21.47 -2.90
C ASP A 375 -35.38 -20.87 -4.27
N ASP A 376 -35.72 -21.61 -5.33
CA ASP A 376 -35.82 -21.11 -6.70
C ASP A 376 -37.21 -21.51 -7.20
N GLU A 377 -38.23 -20.87 -6.62
CA GLU A 377 -39.56 -20.75 -7.22
C GLU A 377 -39.46 -19.97 -8.55
N GLU A 378 -39.03 -20.64 -9.61
CA GLU A 378 -39.39 -20.27 -10.98
C GLU A 378 -40.35 -21.32 -11.55
N THR A 379 -41.62 -21.13 -11.18
CA THR A 379 -42.80 -21.26 -12.05
C THR A 379 -42.63 -22.20 -13.25
N ASP A 380 -42.70 -23.51 -13.00
CA ASP A 380 -43.17 -24.47 -13.99
C ASP A 380 -44.66 -24.16 -14.21
N GLU A 381 -44.96 -23.31 -15.20
CA GLU A 381 -46.31 -23.22 -15.76
C GLU A 381 -46.67 -24.59 -16.33
N ASP A 382 -47.44 -25.32 -15.53
CA ASP A 382 -48.28 -26.44 -15.93
C ASP A 382 -48.99 -26.11 -17.24
N PHE A 383 -48.48 -26.69 -18.33
CA PHE A 383 -49.20 -26.69 -19.59
C PHE A 383 -50.29 -27.76 -19.47
N ASP A 384 -51.44 -27.33 -18.96
CA ASP A 384 -52.70 -28.07 -18.93
C ASP A 384 -52.96 -28.73 -20.29
N ASP A 385 -52.83 -30.06 -20.28
CA ASP A 385 -53.32 -30.96 -21.31
C ASP A 385 -54.82 -31.19 -21.02
N ASP A 386 -55.67 -30.32 -21.58
CA ASP A 386 -57.09 -30.61 -21.64
C ASP A 386 -57.65 -30.30 -23.04
N GLY A 387 -58.18 -31.35 -23.66
CA GLY A 387 -58.98 -31.30 -24.89
C GLY A 387 -58.28 -31.83 -26.15
N GLU A 388 -58.30 -33.15 -26.35
CA GLU A 388 -59.18 -33.77 -27.38
C GLU A 388 -59.00 -35.31 -27.39
N ARG A 389 -59.92 -36.01 -26.69
CA ARG A 389 -60.19 -37.44 -26.93
C ARG A 389 -60.83 -37.59 -28.31
N GLY A 390 -60.00 -37.71 -29.35
CA GLY A 390 -60.39 -38.20 -30.66
C GLY A 390 -60.08 -39.70 -30.77
N THR A 391 -61.11 -40.53 -30.70
CA THR A 391 -61.05 -41.95 -31.06
C THR A 391 -60.48 -42.16 -32.45
N GLY A 392 -59.28 -42.73 -32.53
CA GLY A 392 -58.65 -43.21 -33.75
C GLY A 392 -57.34 -43.92 -33.42
N THR A 393 -57.28 -45.20 -33.74
CA THR A 393 -56.06 -46.05 -33.74
C THR A 393 -54.80 -45.27 -34.11
N GLY A 394 -53.95 -44.96 -33.13
CA GLY A 394 -52.73 -44.18 -33.30
C GLY A 394 -51.69 -44.64 -32.31
N VAL A 395 -50.69 -45.35 -32.81
CA VAL A 395 -49.54 -45.90 -32.11
C VAL A 395 -48.92 -44.86 -31.18
N ALA A 396 -48.65 -45.24 -29.92
CA ALA A 396 -47.72 -44.52 -29.07
C ALA A 396 -46.38 -44.46 -29.81
N TYR A 397 -46.11 -43.36 -30.51
CA TYR A 397 -44.84 -43.14 -31.18
C TYR A 397 -43.74 -43.14 -30.11
N ILE A 398 -43.12 -44.30 -29.93
CA ILE A 398 -41.79 -44.39 -29.36
C ILE A 398 -40.96 -43.52 -30.30
N TYR A 399 -40.50 -42.37 -29.81
CA TYR A 399 -39.65 -41.43 -30.55
C TYR A 399 -38.25 -42.04 -30.67
N ASP A 400 -38.18 -43.18 -31.33
CA ASP A 400 -36.99 -43.92 -31.67
C ASP A 400 -36.38 -43.27 -32.92
N GLU A 401 -35.05 -43.19 -32.98
CA GLU A 401 -34.31 -42.64 -34.14
C GLU A 401 -34.61 -43.44 -35.43
N THR A 402 -35.20 -44.62 -35.28
CA THR A 402 -35.47 -45.61 -36.32
C THR A 402 -36.91 -45.59 -36.85
N ILE A 403 -37.85 -44.89 -36.19
CA ILE A 403 -39.27 -44.88 -36.57
C ILE A 403 -39.65 -43.51 -37.12
N ILE A 404 -39.66 -43.39 -38.46
CA ILE A 404 -40.08 -42.18 -39.17
C ILE A 404 -41.61 -42.14 -39.25
N PRO A 405 -42.27 -41.06 -38.81
CA PRO A 405 -43.72 -40.92 -38.96
C PRO A 405 -44.15 -41.05 -40.43
N PRO A 406 -45.24 -41.77 -40.72
CA PRO A 406 -45.67 -42.04 -42.09
C PRO A 406 -46.00 -40.73 -42.83
N GLY A 407 -45.21 -40.41 -43.87
CA GLY A 407 -45.35 -39.18 -44.66
C GLY A 407 -44.52 -37.98 -44.17
N CYS A 408 -43.60 -38.19 -43.21
CA CYS A 408 -42.53 -37.27 -42.84
C CYS A 408 -41.33 -37.47 -43.77
N ASP A 409 -40.68 -36.37 -44.17
CA ASP A 409 -39.45 -36.41 -44.95
C ASP A 409 -38.31 -37.00 -44.11
N GLU A 410 -37.72 -38.09 -44.59
CA GLU A 410 -36.66 -38.83 -43.91
C GLU A 410 -35.42 -37.97 -43.69
N GLU A 411 -35.07 -37.09 -44.63
CA GLU A 411 -33.89 -36.24 -44.51
C GLU A 411 -34.07 -35.19 -43.40
N LYS A 412 -35.24 -34.55 -43.34
CA LYS A 412 -35.56 -33.57 -42.30
C LYS A 412 -35.68 -34.20 -40.92
N PHE A 413 -36.24 -35.41 -40.84
CA PHE A 413 -36.31 -36.18 -39.60
C PHE A 413 -34.90 -36.48 -39.07
N ARG A 414 -34.02 -37.06 -39.89
CA ARG A 414 -32.62 -37.34 -39.53
C ARG A 414 -31.85 -36.06 -39.16
N HIS A 415 -32.08 -34.96 -39.89
CA HIS A 415 -31.43 -33.67 -39.60
C HIS A 415 -31.89 -33.09 -38.25
N THR A 416 -33.17 -33.24 -37.90
CA THR A 416 -33.71 -32.82 -36.60
C THR A 416 -33.05 -33.56 -35.44
N PHE A 417 -32.83 -34.87 -35.55
CA PHE A 417 -32.10 -35.64 -34.54
C PHE A 417 -30.63 -35.24 -34.44
N LYS A 418 -29.98 -34.94 -35.57
CA LYS A 418 -28.61 -34.43 -35.58
C LYS A 418 -28.48 -33.09 -34.86
N LEU A 419 -29.37 -32.13 -35.17
CA LEU A 419 -29.41 -30.83 -34.49
C LEU A 419 -29.73 -30.96 -33.00
N ARG A 420 -30.65 -31.86 -32.64
CA ARG A 420 -30.98 -32.19 -31.23
C ARG A 420 -29.77 -32.70 -30.46
N ASN A 421 -29.02 -33.66 -31.04
CA ASN A 421 -27.81 -34.20 -30.40
C ASN A 421 -26.74 -33.11 -30.24
N GLN A 422 -26.52 -32.27 -31.26
CA GLN A 422 -25.59 -31.14 -31.19
C GLN A 422 -25.99 -30.13 -30.10
N ARG A 423 -27.27 -29.78 -29.99
CA ARG A 423 -27.76 -28.90 -28.92
C ARG A 423 -27.49 -29.49 -27.54
N HIS A 424 -27.78 -30.77 -27.37
CA HIS A 424 -27.57 -31.46 -26.10
C HIS A 424 -26.09 -31.55 -25.69
N ILE A 425 -25.16 -31.70 -26.64
CA ILE A 425 -23.71 -31.64 -26.37
C ILE A 425 -23.33 -30.27 -25.78
N GLU A 426 -23.84 -29.18 -26.36
CA GLU A 426 -23.58 -27.82 -25.87
C GLU A 426 -24.27 -27.55 -24.52
N GLU A 427 -25.49 -28.06 -24.29
CA GLU A 427 -26.18 -28.00 -22.99
C GLU A 427 -25.41 -28.73 -21.87
N ASN A 428 -24.86 -29.90 -22.17
CA ASN A 428 -24.00 -30.65 -21.24
C ASN A 428 -22.70 -29.90 -20.97
N ARG A 429 -22.10 -29.30 -22.01
CA ARG A 429 -20.90 -28.47 -21.87
C ARG A 429 -21.15 -27.24 -20.99
N ILE A 430 -22.30 -26.59 -21.12
CA ILE A 430 -22.72 -25.50 -20.22
C ILE A 430 -22.82 -26.00 -18.79
N SER A 431 -23.41 -27.17 -18.58
CA SER A 431 -23.56 -27.77 -17.24
C SER A 431 -22.20 -28.12 -16.60
N GLU A 432 -21.24 -28.63 -17.37
CA GLU A 432 -19.88 -28.88 -16.91
C GLU A 432 -19.13 -27.59 -16.56
N ILE A 433 -19.19 -26.59 -17.44
CA ILE A 433 -18.57 -25.27 -17.21
C ILE A 433 -19.17 -24.59 -15.98
N ARG A 434 -20.49 -24.70 -15.78
CA ARG A 434 -21.17 -24.16 -14.60
C ARG A 434 -20.64 -24.77 -13.32
N ARG A 435 -20.50 -26.11 -13.27
CA ARG A 435 -19.96 -26.83 -12.11
C ARG A 435 -18.51 -26.45 -11.82
N GLU A 436 -17.66 -26.34 -12.85
CA GLU A 436 -16.28 -25.88 -12.68
C GLU A 436 -16.19 -24.42 -12.22
N LYS A 437 -17.09 -23.56 -12.72
CA LYS A 437 -17.17 -22.15 -12.35
C LYS A 437 -17.54 -21.99 -10.88
N GLU A 438 -18.52 -22.75 -10.38
CA GLU A 438 -18.92 -22.75 -8.96
C GLU A 438 -17.73 -23.06 -8.05
N VAL A 439 -16.96 -24.12 -8.33
CA VAL A 439 -15.74 -24.42 -7.55
C VAL A 439 -14.78 -23.24 -7.48
N ILE A 440 -14.55 -22.53 -8.58
CA ILE A 440 -13.68 -21.34 -8.59
C ILE A 440 -14.31 -20.14 -7.86
N VAL A 441 -15.63 -19.98 -7.89
CA VAL A 441 -16.34 -18.94 -7.15
C VAL A 441 -16.18 -19.16 -5.64
N GLU A 442 -16.30 -20.40 -5.18
CA GLU A 442 -16.06 -20.79 -3.78
C GLU A 442 -14.60 -20.54 -3.37
N GLU A 443 -13.62 -20.86 -4.23
CA GLU A 443 -12.21 -20.48 -4.00
C GLU A 443 -12.01 -18.96 -3.89
N VAL A 444 -12.70 -18.16 -4.72
CA VAL A 444 -12.64 -16.69 -4.65
C VAL A 444 -13.23 -16.20 -3.32
N LYS A 445 -14.34 -16.77 -2.87
CA LYS A 445 -14.94 -16.45 -1.56
C LYS A 445 -13.97 -16.78 -0.42
N SER A 446 -13.30 -17.93 -0.44
CA SER A 446 -12.33 -18.32 0.59
C SER A 446 -11.09 -17.42 0.60
N ILE A 447 -10.55 -17.06 -0.57
CA ILE A 447 -9.43 -16.11 -0.68
C ILE A 447 -9.80 -14.74 -0.09
N LYS A 448 -11.01 -14.24 -0.37
CA LYS A 448 -11.49 -12.97 0.21
C LYS A 448 -11.59 -13.04 1.74
N LYS A 449 -11.97 -14.18 2.33
CA LYS A 449 -11.95 -14.36 3.79
C LYS A 449 -10.53 -14.20 4.34
N VAL A 450 -9.52 -14.81 3.69
CA VAL A 450 -8.12 -14.67 4.11
C VAL A 450 -7.62 -13.23 3.99
N ILE A 451 -7.98 -12.51 2.92
CA ILE A 451 -7.61 -11.08 2.77
C ILE A 451 -8.19 -10.25 3.94
N LYS A 452 -9.46 -10.50 4.33
CA LYS A 452 -10.08 -9.83 5.49
C LYS A 452 -9.36 -10.14 6.80
N ILE A 453 -8.91 -11.39 7.00
CA ILE A 453 -8.10 -11.75 8.17
C ILE A 453 -6.79 -10.96 8.18
N CYS A 454 -6.10 -10.87 7.04
CA CYS A 454 -4.88 -10.04 6.93
C CYS A 454 -5.17 -8.56 7.23
N ASP A 455 -6.30 -8.02 6.80
CA ASP A 455 -6.70 -6.65 7.11
C ASP A 455 -6.93 -6.44 8.61
N GLY A 456 -7.60 -7.39 9.27
CA GLY A 456 -7.77 -7.38 10.73
C GLY A 456 -6.43 -7.43 11.47
N LEU A 457 -5.52 -8.31 11.06
CA LEU A 457 -4.17 -8.40 11.63
C LEU A 457 -3.37 -7.12 11.43
N LEU A 458 -3.41 -6.53 10.23
CA LEU A 458 -2.75 -5.26 9.95
C LEU A 458 -3.30 -4.13 10.84
N ALA A 459 -4.63 -4.04 10.99
CA ALA A 459 -5.26 -3.07 11.89
C ALA A 459 -4.82 -3.26 13.35
N LEU A 460 -4.73 -4.51 13.83
CA LEU A 460 -4.18 -4.82 15.14
C LEU A 460 -2.72 -4.35 15.27
N PHE A 461 -1.86 -4.63 14.29
CA PHE A 461 -0.48 -4.15 14.32
C PHE A 461 -0.37 -2.62 14.33
N TYR A 462 -1.19 -1.90 13.54
CA TYR A 462 -1.22 -0.43 13.57
C TYR A 462 -1.63 0.12 14.94
N SER A 463 -2.69 -0.44 15.53
CA SER A 463 -3.15 -0.05 16.88
C SER A 463 -2.13 -0.39 17.96
N GLY A 464 -1.45 -1.55 17.83
CA GLY A 464 -0.38 -2.00 18.71
C GLY A 464 0.83 -1.08 18.65
N THR A 465 1.28 -0.69 17.46
CA THR A 465 2.39 0.28 17.30
C THR A 465 2.06 1.61 17.97
N PHE A 466 0.83 2.13 17.80
CA PHE A 466 0.41 3.36 18.48
C PHE A 466 0.41 3.21 20.00
N ARG A 467 -0.10 2.08 20.52
CA ARG A 467 -0.07 1.78 21.96
C ARG A 467 1.34 1.69 22.50
N PHE A 468 2.27 1.03 21.80
CA PHE A 468 3.68 0.95 22.20
C PHE A 468 4.33 2.33 22.22
N GLN A 469 4.06 3.18 21.23
CA GLN A 469 4.57 4.56 21.23
C GLN A 469 4.05 5.37 22.41
N LYS A 470 2.78 5.19 22.78
CA LYS A 470 2.21 5.84 23.95
C LYS A 470 2.84 5.33 25.24
N MET A 471 2.91 4.01 25.44
CA MET A 471 3.53 3.43 26.64
C MET A 471 5.01 3.82 26.78
N MET A 472 5.75 3.87 25.67
CA MET A 472 7.13 4.36 25.66
C MET A 472 7.21 5.82 26.11
N LYS A 473 6.30 6.70 25.64
CA LYS A 473 6.23 8.10 26.07
C LYS A 473 5.86 8.23 27.55
N ASP A 474 4.93 7.41 28.02
CA ASP A 474 4.50 7.40 29.41
C ASP A 474 5.67 6.94 30.32
N GLU A 475 6.32 5.81 30.02
CA GLU A 475 7.53 5.34 30.75
C GLU A 475 8.70 6.34 30.68
N MET A 476 8.90 7.01 29.54
CA MET A 476 9.91 8.07 29.41
C MET A 476 9.63 9.28 30.29
N SER A 477 8.35 9.57 30.55
CA SER A 477 7.93 10.69 31.39
C SER A 477 8.14 10.39 32.88
N ASP A 478 8.17 9.11 33.25
CA ASP A 478 8.40 8.65 34.62
C ASP A 478 9.90 8.66 35.01
N ILE A 479 10.81 8.94 34.07
CA ILE A 479 12.24 9.04 34.35
C ILE A 479 12.51 10.31 35.18
N GLU A 480 13.13 10.12 36.34
CA GLU A 480 13.54 11.22 37.20
C GLU A 480 14.85 11.84 36.69
N TYR A 481 14.85 13.17 36.50
CA TYR A 481 16.05 13.92 36.12
C TYR A 481 16.48 14.86 37.25
N LEU A 482 17.79 14.87 37.52
CA LEU A 482 18.38 15.85 38.42
C LEU A 482 18.79 17.11 37.66
N ILE A 483 18.13 18.23 37.94
CA ILE A 483 18.41 19.53 37.29
C ILE A 483 18.83 20.53 38.35
N SER A 484 20.03 21.10 38.20
CA SER A 484 20.51 22.20 39.05
C SER A 484 20.14 23.48 38.34
N LEU A 485 19.38 24.30 39.03
CA LEU A 485 19.02 25.62 38.58
C LEU A 485 19.82 26.64 39.39
N HIS A 486 20.51 27.52 38.69
CA HIS A 486 21.05 28.71 39.33
C HIS A 486 19.87 29.59 39.82
N PRO A 487 19.97 30.26 40.98
CA PRO A 487 18.88 31.10 41.48
C PRO A 487 18.36 32.14 40.48
N SER A 488 19.22 32.63 39.57
CA SER A 488 18.82 33.57 38.50
C SER A 488 17.97 32.95 37.39
N GLN A 489 17.96 31.62 37.25
CA GLN A 489 17.17 30.88 36.26
C GLN A 489 15.75 30.59 36.74
N VAL A 490 15.49 30.73 38.04
CA VAL A 490 14.16 30.56 38.63
C VAL A 490 13.39 31.88 38.50
N GLN A 491 12.56 32.00 37.45
CA GLN A 491 11.63 33.11 37.29
C GLN A 491 10.39 32.91 38.17
N ILE A 492 10.51 33.03 39.49
CA ILE A 492 9.49 33.54 40.41
C ILE A 492 10.24 33.91 41.69
N PHE A 493 10.57 35.18 41.84
CA PHE A 493 10.84 35.77 43.15
C PHE A 493 10.20 37.15 43.16
N ASP A 494 9.08 37.28 43.86
CA ASP A 494 8.59 38.59 44.27
C ASP A 494 9.71 39.24 45.09
N LYS A 495 10.20 40.42 44.69
CA LYS A 495 11.41 41.05 45.25
C LYS A 495 11.32 41.28 46.77
N LYS A 496 10.11 41.17 47.34
CA LYS A 496 9.80 41.42 48.75
C LYS A 496 9.80 40.16 49.61
N ASP A 497 9.56 38.98 49.05
CA ASP A 497 9.53 37.74 49.83
C ASP A 497 9.74 36.50 48.92
N PRO A 498 10.99 36.00 48.78
CA PRO A 498 11.32 34.98 47.80
C PRO A 498 10.72 33.58 48.10
N PHE A 499 10.24 33.32 49.32
CA PHE A 499 9.77 31.99 49.71
C PHE A 499 8.24 31.88 49.88
N LYS A 500 7.51 32.99 49.82
CA LYS A 500 6.07 33.01 50.13
C LYS A 500 5.16 32.63 48.95
N ASN A 501 5.65 32.82 47.73
CA ASN A 501 4.92 32.57 46.47
C ASN A 501 5.65 31.57 45.57
N VAL A 502 6.43 30.63 46.12
CA VAL A 502 6.99 29.55 45.31
C VAL A 502 5.83 28.60 45.00
N PRO A 503 5.33 28.52 43.74
CA PRO A 503 4.35 27.50 43.38
C PRO A 503 4.93 26.13 43.68
N ASN A 504 4.07 25.17 44.03
CA ASN A 504 4.51 23.81 44.34
C ASN A 504 5.36 23.29 43.17
N LEU A 505 6.65 22.99 43.42
CA LEU A 505 7.61 22.65 42.36
C LEU A 505 7.18 21.42 41.55
N GLU A 506 6.33 20.57 42.14
CA GLU A 506 5.67 19.42 41.51
C GLU A 506 4.73 19.81 40.35
N GLU A 507 4.19 21.03 40.34
CA GLU A 507 3.29 21.53 39.29
C GLU A 507 4.03 22.33 38.21
N CYS A 508 5.33 22.59 38.41
CA CYS A 508 6.13 23.41 37.51
C CYS A 508 6.65 22.58 36.32
N LYS A 509 6.38 23.05 35.10
CA LYS A 509 6.96 22.46 33.89
C LYS A 509 8.29 23.11 33.56
N LEU A 510 9.34 22.29 33.46
CA LEU A 510 10.62 22.74 32.93
C LEU A 510 10.50 22.90 31.40
N ILE A 511 10.91 24.05 30.89
CA ILE A 511 10.88 24.37 29.46
C ILE A 511 12.29 24.82 29.09
N GLU A 512 12.86 24.20 28.06
CA GLU A 512 14.14 24.61 27.52
C GLU A 512 14.07 26.05 27.00
N GLN A 513 15.12 26.85 27.22
CA GLN A 513 15.09 28.28 26.90
C GLN A 513 14.79 28.56 25.42
N GLU A 514 15.34 27.75 24.52
CA GLU A 514 15.08 27.87 23.08
C GLU A 514 13.62 27.54 22.75
N GLU A 515 13.08 26.46 23.33
CA GLU A 515 11.70 26.06 23.14
C GLU A 515 10.74 27.12 23.71
N TYR A 516 11.06 27.71 24.86
CA TYR A 516 10.32 28.82 25.45
C TYR A 516 10.27 30.03 24.51
N LEU A 517 11.41 30.42 23.94
CA LEU A 517 11.48 31.53 22.98
C LEU A 517 10.69 31.23 21.72
N GLN A 518 10.73 30.00 21.21
CA GLN A 518 9.92 29.58 20.06
C GLN A 518 8.43 29.58 20.39
N LYS A 519 8.01 29.00 21.52
CA LYS A 519 6.62 28.99 21.99
C LYS A 519 6.07 30.39 22.19
N ILE A 520 6.89 31.33 22.68
CA ILE A 520 6.49 32.73 22.79
C ILE A 520 6.30 33.38 21.42
N LYS A 521 7.18 33.09 20.45
CA LYS A 521 7.03 33.60 19.09
C LYS A 521 5.76 33.06 18.45
N THR A 522 5.49 31.76 18.57
CA THR A 522 4.26 31.15 18.02
C THR A 522 3.02 31.66 18.74
N LEU A 523 3.05 31.84 20.06
CA LEU A 523 1.95 32.46 20.81
C LEU A 523 1.66 33.88 20.35
N ARG A 524 2.69 34.70 20.07
CA ARG A 524 2.48 36.04 19.49
C ARG A 524 1.85 35.94 18.11
N GLN A 525 2.35 35.09 17.23
CA GLN A 525 1.78 34.90 15.90
C GLN A 525 0.33 34.40 15.94
N LEU A 526 0.02 33.48 16.84
CA LEU A 526 -1.35 33.00 17.07
C LEU A 526 -2.25 34.11 17.59
N LYS A 527 -1.76 34.93 18.52
CA LYS A 527 -2.49 36.09 19.02
C LYS A 527 -2.77 37.10 17.90
N ASP A 528 -1.77 37.42 17.09
CA ASP A 528 -1.91 38.32 15.94
C ASP A 528 -2.90 37.75 14.89
N ALA A 529 -2.88 36.42 14.67
CA ALA A 529 -3.83 35.74 13.79
C ALA A 529 -5.26 35.76 14.35
N ILE A 530 -5.43 35.52 15.65
CA ILE A 530 -6.73 35.64 16.34
C ILE A 530 -7.26 37.06 16.23
N ASP A 531 -6.42 38.06 16.48
CA ASP A 531 -6.80 39.47 16.37
C ASP A 531 -7.18 39.83 14.92
N GLY A 532 -6.45 39.31 13.93
CA GLY A 532 -6.79 39.43 12.51
C GLY A 532 -8.14 38.81 12.15
N VAL A 533 -8.42 37.60 12.64
CA VAL A 533 -9.73 36.94 12.47
C VAL A 533 -10.84 37.74 13.14
N ASN A 534 -10.63 38.25 14.35
CA ASN A 534 -11.59 39.08 15.08
C ASN A 534 -11.96 40.35 14.31
N VAL A 535 -10.99 41.00 13.66
CA VAL A 535 -11.23 42.17 12.80
C VAL A 535 -12.11 41.79 11.59
N VAL A 536 -11.84 40.65 10.95
CA VAL A 536 -12.66 40.15 9.82
C VAL A 536 -14.07 39.80 10.27
N VAL A 537 -14.21 39.09 11.40
CA VAL A 537 -15.51 38.73 11.98
C VAL A 537 -16.32 39.99 12.28
N ALA A 538 -15.72 41.01 12.89
CA ALA A 538 -16.38 42.28 13.17
C ALA A 538 -16.83 43.01 11.87
N LYS A 539 -16.03 42.96 10.80
CA LYS A 539 -16.38 43.54 9.49
C LYS A 539 -17.54 42.78 8.83
N THR A 540 -17.50 41.46 8.87
CA THR A 540 -18.57 40.59 8.32
C THR A 540 -19.87 40.78 9.10
N GLN A 541 -19.82 40.84 10.43
CA GLN A 541 -21.00 41.08 11.27
C GLN A 541 -21.65 42.44 10.99
N ARG A 542 -20.86 43.48 10.72
CA ARG A 542 -21.37 44.79 10.26
C ARG A 542 -22.06 44.69 8.88
N SER A 543 -21.45 43.97 7.95
CA SER A 543 -22.02 43.74 6.60
C SER A 543 -23.35 42.97 6.66
N SER A 544 -23.40 41.88 7.43
CA SER A 544 -24.63 41.09 7.62
C SER A 544 -25.73 41.92 8.28
N LYS A 545 -25.40 42.78 9.25
CA LYS A 545 -26.37 43.70 9.87
C LYS A 545 -26.93 44.72 8.87
N MET A 546 -26.12 45.18 7.91
CA MET A 546 -26.59 46.06 6.81
C MET A 546 -27.51 45.30 5.86
N GLN A 547 -27.13 44.11 5.43
CA GLN A 547 -27.95 43.26 4.56
C GLN A 547 -29.31 42.92 5.19
N LEU A 548 -29.35 42.63 6.49
CA LEU A 548 -30.61 42.36 7.19
C LEU A 548 -31.54 43.59 7.18
N LYS A 549 -30.98 44.79 7.37
CA LYS A 549 -31.75 46.05 7.29
C LYS A 549 -32.31 46.28 5.88
N ASP A 550 -31.54 45.96 4.85
CA ASP A 550 -32.00 46.10 3.47
C ASP A 550 -33.07 45.07 3.09
N LEU A 551 -32.97 43.84 3.60
CA LEU A 551 -34.03 42.84 3.48
C LEU A 551 -35.33 43.30 4.13
N HIS A 552 -35.27 43.86 5.34
CA HIS A 552 -36.46 44.45 5.97
C HIS A 552 -37.06 45.59 5.13
N ARG A 553 -36.23 46.50 4.61
CA ARG A 553 -36.69 47.58 3.72
C ARG A 553 -37.31 47.09 2.42
N LEU A 554 -36.87 45.94 1.90
CA LEU A 554 -37.45 45.31 0.71
C LEU A 554 -38.76 44.61 1.05
N ALA A 555 -38.84 43.91 2.18
CA ALA A 555 -40.07 43.30 2.67
C ALA A 555 -41.17 44.36 2.88
N ASP A 556 -40.85 45.48 3.51
CA ASP A 556 -41.80 46.59 3.72
C ASP A 556 -42.28 47.19 2.39
N ARG A 557 -41.37 47.35 1.42
CA ARG A 557 -41.73 47.85 0.07
C ARG A 557 -42.62 46.85 -0.69
N ASN A 558 -42.33 45.56 -0.58
CA ASN A 558 -43.16 44.53 -1.20
C ASN A 558 -44.53 44.46 -0.54
N ALA A 559 -44.62 44.53 0.78
CA ALA A 559 -45.91 44.58 1.49
C ALA A 559 -46.76 45.77 1.03
N LYS A 560 -46.16 46.96 0.91
CA LYS A 560 -46.85 48.14 0.34
C LYS A 560 -47.31 47.93 -1.09
N ARG A 561 -46.47 47.34 -1.96
CA ARG A 561 -46.85 47.02 -3.33
C ARG A 561 -47.97 45.99 -3.41
N TYR A 562 -47.96 44.97 -2.56
CA TYR A 562 -49.07 44.01 -2.48
C TYR A 562 -50.36 44.71 -2.11
N GLN A 563 -50.34 45.59 -1.10
CA GLN A 563 -51.50 46.41 -0.74
C GLN A 563 -51.95 47.37 -1.86
N GLU A 564 -51.01 47.98 -2.59
CA GLU A 564 -51.32 48.83 -3.75
C GLU A 564 -51.96 48.02 -4.89
N ILE A 565 -51.44 46.84 -5.20
CA ILE A 565 -51.99 45.94 -6.22
C ILE A 565 -53.39 45.46 -5.80
N GLU A 566 -53.53 45.07 -4.55
CA GLU A 566 -54.78 44.63 -3.95
C GLU A 566 -55.85 45.72 -4.01
N ALA A 567 -55.48 46.96 -3.63
CA ALA A 567 -56.35 48.12 -3.75
C ALA A 567 -56.70 48.44 -5.22
N LEU A 568 -55.74 48.37 -6.15
CA LEU A 568 -55.99 48.59 -7.58
C LEU A 568 -56.91 47.52 -8.18
N LEU A 569 -56.77 46.25 -7.76
CA LEU A 569 -57.62 45.15 -8.20
C LEU A 569 -59.04 45.29 -7.64
N ALA A 570 -59.18 45.62 -6.35
CA ALA A 570 -60.47 45.91 -5.74
C ALA A 570 -61.16 47.08 -6.44
N ASN A 571 -60.41 48.14 -6.80
CA ASN A 571 -60.96 49.33 -7.46
C ASN A 571 -61.36 49.05 -8.93
N LYS A 572 -60.59 48.23 -9.66
CA LYS A 572 -60.87 47.92 -11.08
C LYS A 572 -61.96 46.88 -11.28
N PHE A 573 -62.09 45.91 -10.37
CA PHE A 573 -63.02 44.79 -10.53
C PHE A 573 -64.19 44.82 -9.54
N GLY A 574 -64.25 45.82 -8.65
CA GLY A 574 -65.34 46.05 -7.69
C GLY A 574 -65.45 44.97 -6.59
N ARG A 575 -64.57 43.98 -6.60
CA ARG A 575 -64.46 42.88 -5.64
C ARG A 575 -63.02 42.46 -5.51
N HIS A 576 -62.71 41.88 -4.35
CA HIS A 576 -61.40 41.32 -4.06
C HIS A 576 -61.20 40.04 -4.88
N ILE A 577 -60.33 40.10 -5.89
CA ILE A 577 -59.97 38.93 -6.71
C ILE A 577 -58.63 38.43 -6.23
N ASP A 578 -58.60 37.20 -5.73
CA ASP A 578 -57.35 36.49 -5.49
C ASP A 578 -56.71 36.13 -6.84
N VAL A 579 -55.57 36.76 -7.10
CA VAL A 579 -54.84 36.66 -8.37
C VAL A 579 -54.28 35.25 -8.54
N ASP A 580 -53.93 34.57 -7.46
CA ASP A 580 -53.27 33.26 -7.50
C ASP A 580 -54.26 32.17 -7.90
N THR A 581 -55.49 32.21 -7.38
CA THR A 581 -56.57 31.33 -7.83
C THR A 581 -56.98 31.61 -9.27
N GLY A 582 -56.99 32.88 -9.69
CA GLY A 582 -57.23 33.26 -11.09
C GLY A 582 -56.15 32.72 -12.04
N GLN A 583 -54.87 32.90 -11.71
CA GLN A 583 -53.75 32.39 -12.48
C GLN A 583 -53.78 30.86 -12.58
N THR A 584 -54.07 30.19 -11.46
CA THR A 584 -54.17 28.73 -11.43
C THR A 584 -55.28 28.23 -12.36
N TYR A 585 -56.44 28.90 -12.40
CA TYR A 585 -57.53 28.53 -13.30
C TYR A 585 -57.19 28.75 -14.77
N VAL A 586 -56.50 29.86 -15.09
CA VAL A 586 -56.00 30.13 -16.44
C VAL A 586 -54.96 29.09 -16.85
N LEU A 587 -54.05 28.71 -15.95
CA LEU A 587 -53.04 27.68 -16.21
C LEU A 587 -53.68 26.32 -16.50
N ILE A 588 -54.65 25.92 -15.67
CA ILE A 588 -55.42 24.67 -15.86
C ILE A 588 -56.17 24.69 -17.21
N SER A 589 -56.74 25.84 -17.58
CA SER A 589 -57.39 26.03 -18.89
C SER A 589 -56.41 25.93 -20.06
N MET A 590 -55.21 26.49 -19.92
CA MET A 590 -54.14 26.39 -20.92
C MET A 590 -53.63 24.96 -21.07
N ILE A 591 -53.43 24.23 -19.96
CA ILE A 591 -53.03 22.82 -19.98
C ILE A 591 -54.11 21.96 -20.65
N LYS A 592 -55.39 22.16 -20.31
CA LYS A 592 -56.50 21.46 -20.98
C LYS A 592 -56.54 21.76 -22.49
N ARG A 593 -56.22 22.99 -22.91
CA ARG A 593 -56.11 23.35 -24.34
C ARG A 593 -54.91 22.69 -25.01
N ALA A 594 -53.77 22.61 -24.34
CA ALA A 594 -52.57 21.93 -24.85
C ALA A 594 -52.84 20.44 -25.08
N ILE A 595 -53.46 19.76 -24.11
CA ILE A 595 -53.84 18.35 -24.21
C ILE A 595 -54.80 18.11 -25.39
N ARG A 596 -55.78 19.00 -25.61
CA ARG A 596 -56.68 18.88 -26.77
C ARG A 596 -55.96 19.07 -28.11
N ARG A 597 -54.93 19.91 -28.18
CA ARG A 597 -54.12 20.09 -29.41
C ARG A 597 -53.27 18.86 -29.69
N THR A 598 -52.57 18.32 -28.69
CA THR A 598 -51.79 17.09 -28.86
C THR A 598 -52.67 15.89 -29.22
N ALA A 599 -53.86 15.76 -28.64
CA ALA A 599 -54.82 14.73 -29.03
C ALA A 599 -55.27 14.87 -30.49
N LYS A 600 -55.49 16.10 -30.98
CA LYS A 600 -55.88 16.36 -32.37
C LYS A 600 -54.74 16.09 -33.36
N GLU A 601 -53.51 16.43 -32.98
CA GLU A 601 -52.31 16.14 -33.77
C GLU A 601 -52.02 14.63 -33.88
N LEU A 602 -52.26 13.86 -32.81
CA LEU A 602 -52.15 12.40 -32.85
C LEU A 602 -53.19 11.76 -33.79
N MET A 603 -54.44 12.22 -33.72
CA MET A 603 -55.51 11.77 -34.63
C MET A 603 -55.23 12.13 -36.11
N GLU A 604 -54.58 13.27 -36.37
CA GLU A 604 -54.16 13.65 -37.72
C GLU A 604 -52.99 12.81 -38.23
N LYS A 605 -52.03 12.46 -37.35
CA LYS A 605 -50.94 11.54 -37.70
C LYS A 605 -51.45 10.14 -38.03
N GLU A 606 -52.38 9.61 -37.24
CA GLU A 606 -52.99 8.30 -37.48
C GLU A 606 -53.76 8.30 -38.82
N LYS A 607 -54.47 9.39 -39.16
CA LYS A 607 -55.08 9.56 -40.48
C LYS A 607 -54.05 9.69 -41.62
N GLN A 608 -52.86 10.23 -41.36
CA GLN A 608 -51.81 10.31 -42.37
C GLN A 608 -51.13 8.96 -42.59
N GLU A 609 -50.92 8.18 -41.54
CA GLU A 609 -50.44 6.80 -41.63
C GLU A 609 -51.43 5.92 -42.38
N GLN A 610 -52.74 5.99 -42.07
CA GLN A 610 -53.77 5.29 -42.84
C GLN A 610 -53.77 5.68 -44.33
N LYS A 611 -53.57 6.97 -44.65
CA LYS A 611 -53.44 7.42 -46.05
C LYS A 611 -52.15 6.95 -46.72
N GLN A 612 -51.07 6.76 -45.96
CA GLN A 612 -49.82 6.18 -46.49
C GLN A 612 -50.00 4.69 -46.74
N ASP A 613 -50.66 3.97 -45.84
CA ASP A 613 -50.99 2.55 -46.00
C ASP A 613 -51.95 2.33 -47.17
N GLU A 614 -52.95 3.19 -47.36
CA GLU A 614 -53.81 3.15 -48.55
C GLU A 614 -53.00 3.39 -49.84
N LYS A 615 -52.01 4.29 -49.82
CA LYS A 615 -51.12 4.52 -50.97
C LYS A 615 -50.18 3.34 -51.24
N THR A 616 -49.68 2.66 -50.21
CA THR A 616 -48.85 1.46 -50.39
C THR A 616 -49.68 0.29 -50.93
N VAL A 617 -50.92 0.12 -50.47
CA VAL A 617 -51.88 -0.84 -51.02
C VAL A 617 -52.22 -0.53 -52.48
N GLN A 618 -52.45 0.75 -52.84
CA GLN A 618 -52.66 1.15 -54.23
C GLN A 618 -51.42 0.92 -55.11
N LEU A 619 -50.21 1.13 -54.58
CA LEU A 619 -48.96 0.83 -55.28
C LEU A 619 -48.77 -0.68 -55.51
N MET A 620 -49.09 -1.50 -54.50
CA MET A 620 -49.11 -2.97 -54.61
C MET A 620 -50.08 -3.43 -55.70
N HIS A 621 -51.32 -2.94 -55.67
CA HIS A 621 -52.34 -3.26 -56.68
C HIS A 621 -51.93 -2.79 -58.08
N LYS A 622 -51.31 -1.61 -58.21
CA LYS A 622 -50.77 -1.12 -59.49
C LYS A 622 -49.61 -1.99 -59.98
N SER A 623 -48.77 -2.50 -59.08
CA SER A 623 -47.69 -3.43 -59.42
C SER A 623 -48.23 -4.76 -59.94
N GLU A 624 -49.29 -5.30 -59.34
CA GLU A 624 -49.97 -6.52 -59.79
C GLU A 624 -50.69 -6.31 -61.13
N LEU A 625 -51.31 -5.15 -61.34
CA LEU A 625 -51.91 -4.77 -62.62
C LEU A 625 -50.84 -4.66 -63.73
N MET A 626 -49.64 -4.16 -63.40
CA MET A 626 -48.51 -4.12 -64.34
C MET A 626 -47.95 -5.52 -64.62
N LYS A 627 -47.94 -6.40 -63.62
CA LYS A 627 -47.53 -7.81 -63.77
C LYS A 627 -48.49 -8.57 -64.68
N THR A 628 -49.80 -8.44 -64.44
CA THR A 628 -50.85 -9.01 -65.31
C THR A 628 -50.86 -8.39 -66.70
N LYS A 629 -50.59 -7.07 -66.86
CA LYS A 629 -50.37 -6.47 -68.19
C LYS A 629 -49.15 -7.04 -68.90
N ARG A 630 -48.03 -7.28 -68.19
CA ARG A 630 -46.84 -7.93 -68.78
C ARG A 630 -47.14 -9.36 -69.20
N GLU A 631 -47.90 -10.12 -68.41
CA GLU A 631 -48.35 -11.47 -68.77
C GLU A 631 -49.33 -11.45 -69.95
N ARG A 632 -50.26 -10.49 -69.99
CA ARG A 632 -51.14 -10.25 -71.15
C ARG A 632 -50.36 -9.83 -72.40
N MET A 633 -49.29 -9.07 -72.24
CA MET A 633 -48.43 -8.66 -73.36
C MET A 633 -47.53 -9.81 -73.85
N ARG A 634 -47.09 -10.71 -72.96
CA ARG A 634 -46.40 -11.97 -73.32
C ARG A 634 -47.35 -12.94 -74.03
N THR A 635 -48.59 -13.06 -73.56
CA THR A 635 -49.63 -13.85 -74.26
C THR A 635 -50.01 -13.21 -75.60
N LEU A 636 -50.07 -11.88 -75.69
CA LEU A 636 -50.25 -11.19 -76.97
C LEU A 636 -49.05 -11.37 -77.91
N GLN A 637 -47.81 -11.32 -77.42
CA GLN A 637 -46.61 -11.59 -78.21
C GLN A 637 -46.58 -13.03 -78.72
N THR A 638 -46.97 -13.99 -77.89
CA THR A 638 -47.08 -15.40 -78.31
C THR A 638 -48.20 -15.58 -79.34
N LEU A 639 -49.34 -14.90 -79.18
CA LEU A 639 -50.40 -14.85 -80.20
C LEU A 639 -49.92 -14.18 -81.49
N TYR A 640 -49.12 -13.12 -81.43
CA TYR A 640 -48.53 -12.47 -82.60
C TYR A 640 -47.52 -13.38 -83.31
N THR A 641 -46.73 -14.16 -82.57
CA THR A 641 -45.86 -15.17 -83.18
C THR A 641 -46.66 -16.32 -83.78
N ILE A 642 -47.75 -16.75 -83.15
CA ILE A 642 -48.67 -17.73 -83.71
C ILE A 642 -49.38 -17.18 -84.95
N GLU A 643 -49.74 -15.89 -84.97
CA GLU A 643 -50.34 -15.23 -86.13
C GLU A 643 -49.32 -15.05 -87.26
N ALA A 644 -48.07 -14.71 -86.96
CA ALA A 644 -46.98 -14.67 -87.92
C ALA A 644 -46.69 -16.06 -88.50
N GLU A 645 -46.72 -17.12 -87.69
CA GLU A 645 -46.64 -18.50 -88.16
C GLU A 645 -47.87 -18.92 -88.97
N ASN A 646 -49.08 -18.54 -88.56
CA ASN A 646 -50.31 -18.77 -89.33
C ASN A 646 -50.28 -18.02 -90.66
N ASN A 647 -49.71 -16.82 -90.71
CA ASN A 647 -49.50 -16.07 -91.94
C ASN A 647 -48.40 -16.68 -92.80
N ARG A 648 -47.36 -17.29 -92.19
CA ARG A 648 -46.38 -18.14 -92.90
C ARG A 648 -47.05 -19.38 -93.49
N ILE A 649 -47.91 -20.07 -92.73
CA ILE A 649 -48.69 -21.22 -93.19
C ILE A 649 -49.71 -20.80 -94.27
N LYS A 650 -50.34 -19.63 -94.16
CA LYS A 650 -51.19 -19.06 -95.22
C LYS A 650 -50.38 -18.67 -96.45
N ALA A 651 -49.17 -18.13 -96.30
CA ALA A 651 -48.26 -17.81 -97.39
C ALA A 651 -47.71 -19.07 -98.07
N ASP A 652 -47.48 -20.15 -97.32
CA ASP A 652 -47.07 -21.45 -97.85
C ASP A 652 -48.24 -22.20 -98.50
N LYS A 653 -49.47 -22.04 -97.97
CA LYS A 653 -50.71 -22.48 -98.65
C LYS A 653 -51.03 -21.65 -99.90
N LEU A 654 -50.69 -20.35 -99.93
CA LEU A 654 -50.78 -19.48 -101.11
C LEU A 654 -49.66 -19.75 -102.12
N LYS A 655 -48.47 -20.18 -101.70
CA LYS A 655 -47.40 -20.67 -102.58
C LYS A 655 -47.71 -22.06 -103.15
N HIS A 656 -48.39 -22.93 -102.41
CA HIS A 656 -48.94 -24.20 -102.94
C HIS A 656 -50.19 -24.01 -103.82
N ALA A 657 -50.99 -22.94 -103.62
CA ALA A 657 -52.07 -22.54 -104.54
C ALA A 657 -51.55 -21.78 -105.78
N SER A 658 -50.44 -21.03 -105.66
CA SER A 658 -49.79 -20.30 -106.76
C SER A 658 -48.97 -21.20 -107.71
N HIS A 659 -48.63 -22.43 -107.31
CA HIS A 659 -48.03 -23.42 -108.21
C HIS A 659 -49.08 -24.23 -109.01
N LYS A 660 -50.39 -24.06 -108.71
CA LYS A 660 -51.52 -24.67 -109.42
C LYS A 660 -52.34 -23.68 -110.27
N LEU A 661 -51.95 -22.40 -110.28
CA LEU A 661 -52.55 -21.31 -111.07
C LEU A 661 -51.53 -20.56 -111.96
N LYS A 662 -50.35 -21.15 -112.19
CA LYS A 662 -49.34 -20.70 -113.16
C LYS A 662 -49.37 -21.47 -114.51
N GLY A 663 -50.49 -22.13 -114.78
CA GLY A 663 -50.84 -22.77 -116.06
C GLY A 663 -52.11 -22.22 -116.72
N LYS A 664 -52.61 -21.05 -116.27
CA LYS A 664 -53.77 -20.35 -116.86
C LYS A 664 -53.46 -18.90 -117.29
N MET A 665 -52.18 -18.50 -117.26
CA MET A 665 -51.72 -17.15 -117.61
C MET A 665 -50.99 -17.08 -118.96
N ASP A 666 -50.93 -18.19 -119.71
CA ASP A 666 -50.48 -18.25 -121.11
C ASP A 666 -51.65 -18.17 -122.11
N LEU A 667 -52.90 -18.30 -121.65
CA LEU A 667 -54.12 -18.14 -122.49
C LEU A 667 -54.67 -16.70 -122.55
N VAL A 668 -54.05 -15.76 -121.82
CA VAL A 668 -54.47 -14.34 -121.81
C VAL A 668 -53.58 -13.48 -122.74
N LYS A 669 -52.31 -13.86 -122.94
CA LYS A 669 -51.41 -13.20 -123.91
C LYS A 669 -51.67 -13.61 -125.37
N GLU A 670 -52.29 -14.77 -125.59
CA GLU A 670 -52.75 -15.20 -126.92
C GLU A 670 -54.05 -14.49 -127.34
N LYS A 671 -54.89 -14.08 -126.37
CA LYS A 671 -56.12 -13.32 -126.59
C LYS A 671 -55.86 -11.85 -126.94
N GLU A 672 -54.82 -11.23 -126.37
CA GLU A 672 -54.41 -9.86 -126.69
C GLU A 672 -53.72 -9.76 -128.07
N SER A 673 -53.04 -10.81 -128.53
CA SER A 673 -52.46 -10.85 -129.90
C SER A 673 -53.52 -11.00 -131.00
N LEU A 674 -54.64 -11.68 -130.73
CA LEU A 674 -55.73 -11.84 -131.69
C LEU A 674 -56.62 -10.58 -131.80
N MET A 675 -56.76 -9.80 -130.73
CA MET A 675 -57.44 -8.50 -130.76
C MET A 675 -56.66 -7.44 -131.56
N GLN A 676 -55.33 -7.52 -131.56
CA GLN A 676 -54.48 -6.58 -132.31
C GLN A 676 -54.47 -6.88 -133.83
N LYS A 677 -54.61 -8.15 -134.23
CA LYS A 677 -54.81 -8.55 -135.64
C LYS A 677 -56.21 -8.22 -136.17
N LEU A 678 -57.22 -8.13 -135.30
CA LEU A 678 -58.59 -7.77 -135.69
C LEU A 678 -58.70 -6.26 -135.99
N ALA A 679 -57.94 -5.43 -135.29
CA ALA A 679 -57.86 -3.99 -135.55
C ALA A 679 -57.11 -3.65 -136.87
N GLU A 680 -56.11 -4.46 -137.27
CA GLU A 680 -55.41 -4.30 -138.56
C GLU A 680 -56.31 -4.70 -139.76
N VAL A 681 -57.22 -5.68 -139.57
CA VAL A 681 -58.20 -6.09 -140.59
C VAL A 681 -59.34 -5.05 -140.74
N GLU A 682 -59.79 -4.43 -139.64
CA GLU A 682 -60.75 -3.31 -139.69
C GLU A 682 -60.17 -2.03 -140.35
N GLU A 683 -58.84 -1.84 -140.31
CA GLU A 683 -58.17 -0.73 -141.00
C GLU A 683 -58.00 -0.99 -142.52
N GLU A 684 -57.83 -2.25 -142.94
CA GLU A 684 -57.82 -2.63 -144.36
C GLU A 684 -59.23 -2.65 -144.98
N GLU A 685 -60.26 -3.03 -144.21
CA GLU A 685 -61.67 -2.98 -144.65
C GLU A 685 -62.13 -1.52 -144.88
N ASN A 686 -61.69 -0.57 -144.03
CA ASN A 686 -61.97 0.85 -144.22
C ASN A 686 -61.20 1.48 -145.41
N LYS A 687 -60.03 0.93 -145.79
CA LYS A 687 -59.30 1.32 -147.02
C LYS A 687 -59.95 0.74 -148.29
N LEU A 688 -60.57 -0.44 -148.22
CA LEU A 688 -61.35 -1.03 -149.31
C LEU A 688 -62.73 -0.35 -149.51
N VAL A 689 -63.39 0.09 -148.45
CA VAL A 689 -64.65 0.86 -148.52
C VAL A 689 -64.42 2.28 -149.07
N ALA A 690 -63.23 2.86 -148.90
CA ALA A 690 -62.85 4.13 -149.52
C ALA A 690 -62.51 3.98 -151.03
N ALA A 691 -61.97 2.83 -151.46
CA ALA A 691 -61.69 2.54 -152.87
C ALA A 691 -62.94 2.16 -153.70
N ILE A 692 -64.04 1.77 -153.04
CA ILE A 692 -65.33 1.42 -153.68
C ILE A 692 -66.27 2.64 -153.80
N LYS A 693 -65.90 3.80 -153.24
CA LYS A 693 -66.68 5.06 -153.32
C LYS A 693 -66.23 6.04 -154.40
N ASP A 694 -65.13 5.76 -155.10
CA ASP A 694 -64.61 6.53 -156.25
C ASP A 694 -64.79 5.78 -157.62
N VAL A 695 -65.63 4.73 -157.63
CA VAL A 695 -66.31 4.17 -158.82
C VAL A 695 -67.80 4.43 -158.65
#